data_AF-A0A7X5VHC5-F1
#
_entry.id   AF-A0A7X5VHC5-F1
#
_cell.length_a   1.000
_cell.length_b   1.000
_cell.length_c   1.000
_cell.angle_alpha   90.00
_cell.angle_beta   90.00
_cell.angle_gamma   90.00
#
_symmetry.space_group_name_H-M   'P 1'
#
loop_
_entity.id
_entity.type
_entity.pdbx_description
1 polymer ?
#
loop_
_entity_poly.entity_id
_entity_poly.type
_entity_poly.pdbx_seq_one_letter_code
_entity_poly.pdbx_strand_id
1 'polypeptide(L)'
;MNDIPQLSATFADRHIGPRPDEIARMVELLGYDDVDALVDAAVPASIRSAEALRLPEPASEVDALTELRQLAARNTVVTSMIGQGYYGTFTPSVIVRRLVENPAWYTAYTPYQPEISQGRLEALLNFQTVVSDLTGLPTANASLLDEGTAAAEAMTLAHRSNKKSKSDRFLVDADCFTQTIAVVRTRAEALGIEVVVADTTDGLPEGDFFGFLVQYPGSNGAVRDLKPLIAAAHERDTLVAVASDLLALTVLEAPGEAGADIVIGSSQRFGVPLFYGGPHAGFMSVRSGLERSLPGRLVGVSVDADGAPAYRLALQTREQHIRREKATSNICTAQVLLAVVASMYAVYHGPEGLRAIAERVHQYAGKLAASLPPGGVEVVHDDFFDTVLARVPGRAADVVDAARQNGIWLRLVDADHVGISCDEKTDVATLTRVCQSFGAQYDDTLGAGAIAVPRTTEYLTHPVFNTHRSETAMLRYLRKLSDKDYALDRGMIPLGSCTMKLNATTEMEPVTWPEFADLHPFAPVEDAAGYVKLIGQLERWLAEVTGYAKVSIQPNAGSQGELAGLLAIRGYHRAQGDEDRNVCLIPASAHGTNAASAVMAGMKVVVVKGNDDGTIDLDDLRSKAAEHAERLAAIMITYPSTHGVYEESVREVCRIVHDHGGQVYVDGANLNALLGLAKPGEFGGDVSHLNLHKTFCIPHGGGGPGVGPVAVAAHLAPYLPNHPLLDQAGPESGVGPISAAPFGSAGVLAISWAYIRMMGAEGLTAATKAAVLTANYVAKRLEGAFPVLYTGENGLVAHECILDLRPMTKETGISVDDVAKRLIDYGFHAPTMSFPVAGTLMVEPTESEDLGELDRFCDAMIAIRHEIDRVAAGEWPATDNPLVNAPHTAESVINDKWEHAYTREEAAFPRSVDRASKYWPPVRRIDGAHGDRNLICSCPAPEAFE
;
A
#
# COMPACT_ATOMS: atom_id res chain seq x y z
N MET A 1 4.55 -7.30 53.36
CA MET A 1 4.20 -7.72 51.99
C MET A 1 3.73 -6.46 51.31
N ASN A 2 4.51 -5.98 50.35
CA ASN A 2 4.33 -4.64 49.79
C ASN A 2 3.12 -4.62 48.86
N ASP A 3 2.04 -3.95 49.27
CA ASP A 3 1.05 -3.39 48.37
C ASP A 3 1.73 -2.28 47.55
N ILE A 4 2.35 -2.66 46.45
CA ILE A 4 2.75 -1.71 45.42
C ILE A 4 1.49 -1.47 44.57
N PRO A 5 0.99 -0.23 44.45
CA PRO A 5 -0.16 0.05 43.59
C PRO A 5 0.13 -0.43 42.16
N GLN A 6 -0.71 -1.30 41.63
CA GLN A 6 -0.70 -1.61 40.20
C GLN A 6 -0.99 -0.32 39.43
N LEU A 7 -0.21 -0.03 38.38
CA LEU A 7 -0.52 1.03 37.43
C LEU A 7 -1.92 0.74 36.85
N SER A 8 -2.85 1.69 37.02
CA SER A 8 -4.29 1.45 36.83
C SER A 8 -4.77 1.52 35.38
N ALA A 9 -3.90 1.82 34.41
CA ALA A 9 -4.28 2.00 33.01
C ALA A 9 -3.54 1.00 32.12
N THR A 10 -4.31 0.26 31.32
CA THR A 10 -3.84 -0.68 30.30
C THR A 10 -3.68 0.01 28.95
N PHE A 11 -3.09 -0.67 27.96
CA PHE A 11 -3.04 -0.15 26.59
C PHE A 11 -4.44 -0.05 25.96
N ALA A 12 -5.37 -0.96 26.30
CA ALA A 12 -6.75 -0.89 25.82
C ALA A 12 -7.43 0.42 26.27
N ASP A 13 -7.13 0.92 27.47
CA ASP A 13 -7.60 2.23 27.95
C ASP A 13 -6.99 3.41 27.17
N ARG A 14 -5.93 3.21 26.39
CA ARG A 14 -5.35 4.23 25.49
C ARG A 14 -5.88 4.10 24.07
N HIS A 15 -6.10 2.87 23.62
CA HIS A 15 -6.52 2.55 22.26
C HIS A 15 -8.02 2.77 22.02
N ILE A 16 -8.85 2.48 23.03
CA ILE A 16 -10.30 2.66 22.97
C ILE A 16 -10.63 4.06 23.49
N GLY A 17 -11.26 4.87 22.64
CA GLY A 17 -11.61 6.26 22.93
C GLY A 17 -12.66 6.39 24.03
N PRO A 18 -13.86 5.80 23.86
CA PRO A 18 -14.96 5.96 24.80
C PRO A 18 -14.64 5.43 26.20
N ARG A 19 -14.86 6.27 27.21
CA ARG A 19 -14.68 5.93 28.63
C ARG A 19 -15.88 5.16 29.19
N PRO A 20 -15.76 4.46 30.33
CA PRO A 20 -16.86 3.66 30.88
C PRO A 20 -18.18 4.42 31.06
N ASP A 21 -18.14 5.69 31.46
CA ASP A 21 -19.31 6.56 31.59
C ASP A 21 -19.88 7.01 30.23
N GLU A 22 -19.02 7.23 29.24
CA GLU A 22 -19.43 7.52 27.86
C GLU A 22 -20.09 6.31 27.21
N ILE A 23 -19.50 5.13 27.37
CA ILE A 23 -20.05 3.84 26.93
C ILE A 23 -21.46 3.64 27.50
N ALA A 24 -21.63 3.87 28.82
CA ALA A 24 -22.94 3.76 29.48
C ALA A 24 -23.99 4.69 28.85
N ARG A 25 -23.60 5.94 28.52
CA ARG A 25 -24.50 6.89 27.86
C ARG A 25 -24.85 6.48 26.43
N MET A 26 -23.90 5.90 25.70
CA MET A 26 -24.11 5.45 24.33
C MET A 26 -25.07 4.26 24.29
N VAL A 27 -24.91 3.25 25.16
CA VAL A 27 -25.83 2.10 25.22
C VAL A 27 -27.22 2.49 25.71
N GLU A 28 -27.32 3.44 26.66
CA GLU A 28 -28.60 3.99 27.11
C GLU A 28 -29.36 4.66 25.94
N LEU A 29 -28.66 5.46 25.11
CA LEU A 29 -29.26 6.06 23.92
C LEU A 29 -29.77 5.01 22.92
N LEU A 30 -29.03 3.90 22.79
CA LEU A 30 -29.39 2.78 21.91
C LEU A 30 -30.47 1.87 22.49
N GLY A 31 -30.80 2.01 23.78
CA GLY A 31 -31.82 1.21 24.46
C GLY A 31 -31.36 -0.17 24.92
N TYR A 32 -30.06 -0.34 25.18
CA TYR A 32 -29.47 -1.59 25.69
C TYR A 32 -28.89 -1.39 27.10
N ASP A 33 -28.89 -2.47 27.90
CA ASP A 33 -28.39 -2.43 29.29
C ASP A 33 -26.87 -2.25 29.37
N ASP A 34 -26.14 -2.88 28.44
CA ASP A 34 -24.69 -2.78 28.29
C ASP A 34 -24.25 -3.10 26.85
N VAL A 35 -22.93 -3.04 26.60
CA VAL A 35 -22.35 -3.28 25.27
C VAL A 35 -22.49 -4.75 24.85
N ASP A 36 -22.49 -5.67 25.81
CA ASP A 36 -22.66 -7.09 25.50
C ASP A 36 -24.07 -7.34 24.98
N ALA A 37 -25.10 -6.78 25.63
CA ALA A 37 -26.49 -6.86 25.15
C ALA A 37 -26.68 -6.27 23.74
N LEU A 38 -26.00 -5.16 23.42
CA LEU A 38 -25.99 -4.59 22.07
C LEU A 38 -25.37 -5.55 21.05
N VAL A 39 -24.21 -6.12 21.38
CA VAL A 39 -23.47 -7.01 20.48
C VAL A 39 -24.20 -8.34 20.29
N ASP A 40 -24.84 -8.87 21.33
CA ASP A 40 -25.72 -10.04 21.28
C ASP A 40 -26.90 -9.83 20.32
N ALA A 41 -27.41 -8.61 20.24
CA ALA A 41 -28.50 -8.25 19.33
C ALA A 41 -28.03 -7.95 17.89
N ALA A 42 -26.77 -7.56 17.70
CA ALA A 42 -26.19 -7.22 16.39
C ALA A 42 -25.58 -8.43 15.66
N VAL A 43 -24.82 -9.26 16.38
CA VAL A 43 -24.03 -10.37 15.80
C VAL A 43 -24.88 -11.65 15.81
N PRO A 44 -25.07 -12.31 14.65
CA PRO A 44 -25.86 -13.53 14.59
C PRO A 44 -25.32 -14.63 15.52
N ALA A 45 -26.20 -15.19 16.35
CA ALA A 45 -25.84 -16.26 17.29
C ALA A 45 -25.23 -17.49 16.59
N SER A 46 -25.55 -17.70 15.31
CA SER A 46 -25.04 -18.82 14.50
C SER A 46 -23.53 -18.74 14.24
N ILE A 47 -22.92 -17.55 14.20
CA ILE A 47 -21.49 -17.38 13.91
C ILE A 47 -20.66 -17.02 15.14
N ARG A 48 -21.33 -16.75 16.26
CA ARG A 48 -20.69 -16.28 17.47
C ARG A 48 -19.74 -17.34 18.04
N SER A 49 -18.51 -16.93 18.34
CA SER A 49 -17.56 -17.79 19.03
C SER A 49 -17.91 -17.87 20.52
N ALA A 50 -17.95 -19.09 21.04
CA ALA A 50 -18.22 -19.32 22.47
C ALA A 50 -16.94 -19.33 23.32
N GLU A 51 -15.76 -19.39 22.68
CA GLU A 51 -14.47 -19.49 23.33
C GLU A 51 -13.69 -18.17 23.23
N ALA A 52 -13.02 -17.78 24.31
CA ALA A 52 -12.11 -16.64 24.28
C ALA A 52 -10.90 -16.93 23.36
N LEU A 53 -10.34 -15.88 22.75
CA LEU A 53 -9.15 -15.98 21.91
C LEU A 53 -7.98 -16.53 22.72
N ARG A 54 -7.25 -17.49 22.14
CA ARG A 54 -6.06 -18.10 22.77
C ARG A 54 -4.80 -17.30 22.46
N LEU A 55 -4.74 -16.10 23.03
CA LEU A 55 -3.60 -15.19 22.92
C LEU A 55 -2.84 -15.09 24.26
N PRO A 56 -1.58 -14.64 24.26
CA PRO A 56 -0.90 -14.29 25.50
C PRO A 56 -1.65 -13.21 26.29
N GLU A 57 -1.52 -13.24 27.61
CA GLU A 57 -1.98 -12.16 28.49
C GLU A 57 -1.43 -10.80 28.01
N PRO A 58 -2.22 -9.72 28.02
CA PRO A 58 -1.79 -8.43 27.50
C PRO A 58 -0.52 -7.91 28.19
N ALA A 59 0.43 -7.42 27.41
CA ALA A 59 1.61 -6.71 27.91
C ALA A 59 1.28 -5.25 28.22
N SER A 60 2.02 -4.65 29.15
CA SER A 60 2.12 -3.19 29.19
C SER A 60 2.87 -2.66 27.96
N GLU A 61 2.71 -1.38 27.66
CA GLU A 61 3.48 -0.71 26.60
C GLU A 61 5.00 -0.88 26.77
N VAL A 62 5.48 -0.79 28.02
CA VAL A 62 6.90 -0.94 28.36
C VAL A 62 7.38 -2.38 28.16
N ASP A 63 6.57 -3.35 28.55
CA ASP A 63 6.91 -4.77 28.38
C ASP A 63 6.93 -5.16 26.91
N ALA A 64 5.96 -4.68 26.10
CA ALA A 64 5.93 -4.92 24.67
C ALA A 64 7.18 -4.37 23.97
N LEU A 65 7.61 -3.14 24.28
CA LEU A 65 8.86 -2.58 23.76
C LEU A 65 10.09 -3.36 24.24
N THR A 66 10.09 -3.83 25.49
CA THR A 66 11.18 -4.64 26.03
C THR A 66 11.27 -5.99 25.30
N GLU A 67 10.15 -6.66 25.06
CA GLU A 67 10.09 -7.90 24.28
C GLU A 67 10.54 -7.67 22.83
N LEU A 68 10.08 -6.59 22.20
CA LEU A 68 10.52 -6.21 20.85
C LEU A 68 12.02 -5.93 20.80
N ARG A 69 12.60 -5.27 21.81
CA ARG A 69 14.06 -5.07 21.90
C ARG A 69 14.81 -6.40 22.02
N GLN A 70 14.25 -7.38 22.74
CA GLN A 70 14.82 -8.72 22.82
C GLN A 70 14.72 -9.50 21.51
N LEU A 71 13.69 -9.25 20.69
CA LEU A 71 13.58 -9.81 19.34
C LEU A 71 14.57 -9.13 18.40
N ALA A 72 14.61 -7.81 18.39
CA ALA A 72 15.55 -6.97 17.64
C ALA A 72 17.00 -7.39 17.89
N ALA A 73 17.41 -7.57 19.15
CA ALA A 73 18.77 -7.97 19.52
C ALA A 73 19.20 -9.37 19.05
N ARG A 74 18.28 -10.17 18.49
CA ARG A 74 18.58 -11.47 17.86
C ARG A 74 18.87 -11.36 16.37
N ASN A 75 18.61 -10.19 15.77
CA ASN A 75 19.05 -9.91 14.41
C ASN A 75 20.51 -9.48 14.43
N THR A 76 21.28 -9.96 13.46
CA THR A 76 22.67 -9.57 13.28
C THR A 76 22.74 -8.49 12.21
N VAL A 77 22.97 -7.24 12.59
CA VAL A 77 23.10 -6.14 11.63
C VAL A 77 24.57 -6.01 11.23
N VAL A 78 24.86 -6.31 9.98
CA VAL A 78 26.18 -6.14 9.37
C VAL A 78 26.06 -5.45 8.02
N THR A 79 27.19 -5.05 7.44
CA THR A 79 27.19 -4.43 6.12
C THR A 79 26.73 -5.45 5.07
N SER A 80 25.59 -5.19 4.42
CA SER A 80 25.14 -6.00 3.29
C SER A 80 25.65 -5.41 1.98
N MET A 81 26.27 -6.24 1.14
CA MET A 81 26.65 -5.91 -0.24
C MET A 81 26.07 -6.95 -1.21
N ILE A 82 24.89 -7.50 -0.87
CA ILE A 82 24.19 -8.52 -1.66
C ILE A 82 23.59 -7.93 -2.95
N GLY A 83 23.06 -6.70 -2.89
CA GLY A 83 22.37 -6.05 -4.01
C GLY A 83 20.99 -6.64 -4.27
N GLN A 84 20.73 -7.12 -5.49
CA GLN A 84 19.43 -7.71 -5.86
C GLN A 84 18.24 -6.74 -5.69
N GLY A 85 18.45 -5.45 -5.96
CA GLY A 85 17.39 -4.43 -5.86
C GLY A 85 17.25 -3.78 -4.47
N TYR A 86 18.08 -4.18 -3.51
CA TYR A 86 18.10 -3.63 -2.15
C TYR A 86 19.51 -3.20 -1.77
N TYR A 87 19.68 -1.92 -1.45
CA TYR A 87 20.98 -1.30 -1.24
C TYR A 87 20.97 -0.43 0.02
N GLY A 88 22.08 -0.41 0.76
CA GLY A 88 22.25 0.48 1.90
C GLY A 88 22.12 1.96 1.50
N THR A 89 21.37 2.72 2.29
CA THR A 89 21.20 4.17 2.10
C THR A 89 21.10 4.89 3.45
N PHE A 90 21.51 6.15 3.49
CA PHE A 90 21.28 7.01 4.64
C PHE A 90 19.95 7.74 4.50
N THR A 91 18.97 7.43 5.36
CA THR A 91 17.79 8.29 5.49
C THR A 91 18.19 9.57 6.23
N PRO A 92 18.06 10.77 5.62
CA PRO A 92 18.38 12.02 6.29
C PRO A 92 17.57 12.16 7.58
N SER A 93 18.22 12.48 8.71
CA SER A 93 17.56 12.49 10.03
C SER A 93 16.38 13.47 10.12
N VAL A 94 16.41 14.56 9.33
CA VAL A 94 15.26 15.47 9.22
C VAL A 94 14.04 14.80 8.59
N ILE A 95 14.22 13.91 7.62
CA ILE A 95 13.15 13.13 6.98
C ILE A 95 12.65 12.03 7.94
N VAL A 96 13.55 11.33 8.63
CA VAL A 96 13.16 10.36 9.68
C VAL A 96 12.23 11.04 10.69
N ARG A 97 12.70 12.13 11.30
CA ARG A 97 11.99 12.77 12.42
C ARG A 97 10.75 13.56 12.02
N ARG A 98 10.74 14.20 10.85
CA ARG A 98 9.66 15.13 10.44
C ARG A 98 8.65 14.53 9.47
N LEU A 99 8.89 13.31 8.99
CA LEU A 99 8.01 12.63 8.06
C LEU A 99 7.76 11.17 8.48
N VAL A 100 8.80 10.33 8.63
CA VAL A 100 8.60 8.91 8.97
C VAL A 100 8.01 8.74 10.37
N GLU A 101 8.50 9.50 11.34
CA GLU A 101 8.07 9.46 12.75
C GLU A 101 7.01 10.52 13.08
N ASN A 102 6.38 11.14 12.07
CA ASN A 102 5.44 12.24 12.26
C ASN A 102 3.99 11.83 11.90
N PRO A 103 3.05 11.77 12.86
CA PRO A 103 1.67 11.32 12.60
C PRO A 103 0.93 12.18 11.59
N ALA A 104 1.28 13.46 11.42
CA ALA A 104 0.70 14.32 10.40
C ALA A 104 0.96 13.82 8.97
N TRP A 105 1.94 12.93 8.76
CA TRP A 105 2.27 12.33 7.47
C TRP A 105 1.76 10.91 7.32
N TYR A 106 1.80 10.10 8.39
CA TYR A 106 1.49 8.68 8.28
C TYR A 106 0.05 8.29 8.65
N THR A 107 -0.71 9.15 9.34
CA THR A 107 -2.06 8.75 9.81
C THR A 107 -3.18 9.01 8.80
N ALA A 108 -3.03 9.97 7.88
CA ALA A 108 -3.99 10.17 6.81
C ALA A 108 -3.98 8.98 5.83
N TYR A 109 -5.04 8.84 5.02
CA TYR A 109 -5.09 7.86 3.96
C TYR A 109 -5.08 8.50 2.56
N THR A 110 -5.44 7.71 1.55
CA THR A 110 -5.54 8.12 0.15
C THR A 110 -6.15 9.52 0.01
N PRO A 111 -5.58 10.42 -0.81
CA PRO A 111 -6.05 11.80 -0.95
C PRO A 111 -7.36 11.89 -1.77
N TYR A 112 -8.44 11.24 -1.30
CA TYR A 112 -9.77 11.28 -1.90
C TYR A 112 -10.41 12.68 -1.80
N GLN A 113 -10.09 13.42 -0.74
CA GLN A 113 -10.46 14.83 -0.56
C GLN A 113 -9.26 15.72 -0.88
N PRO A 114 -9.02 16.09 -2.14
CA PRO A 114 -7.78 16.73 -2.54
C PRO A 114 -7.61 18.13 -1.93
N GLU A 115 -8.70 18.83 -1.62
CA GLU A 115 -8.69 20.16 -1.02
C GLU A 115 -8.06 20.19 0.37
N ILE A 116 -7.97 19.05 1.05
CA ILE A 116 -7.34 18.87 2.37
C ILE A 116 -6.18 17.87 2.33
N SER A 117 -5.60 17.70 1.13
CA SER A 117 -4.54 16.72 0.85
C SER A 117 -3.46 17.26 -0.08
N GLN A 118 -3.39 18.60 -0.26
CA GLN A 118 -2.48 19.22 -1.21
C GLN A 118 -1.01 18.99 -0.87
N GLY A 119 -0.66 18.80 0.40
CA GLY A 119 0.70 18.54 0.86
C GLY A 119 1.24 17.22 0.33
N ARG A 120 0.56 16.11 0.62
CA ARG A 120 0.98 14.79 0.10
C ARG A 120 0.78 14.64 -1.40
N LEU A 121 -0.21 15.32 -2.00
CA LEU A 121 -0.36 15.36 -3.45
C LEU A 121 0.82 16.08 -4.13
N GLU A 122 1.29 17.20 -3.57
CA GLU A 122 2.50 17.88 -4.05
C GLU A 122 3.74 16.99 -3.91
N ALA A 123 3.90 16.29 -2.78
CA ALA A 123 5.02 15.38 -2.58
C ALA A 123 4.99 14.17 -3.55
N LEU A 124 3.82 13.63 -3.86
CA LEU A 124 3.65 12.59 -4.87
C LEU A 124 3.90 13.11 -6.29
N LEU A 125 3.55 14.36 -6.58
CA LEU A 125 3.90 15.00 -7.85
C LEU A 125 5.42 15.21 -7.97
N ASN A 126 6.11 15.54 -6.87
CA ASN A 126 7.57 15.55 -6.82
C ASN A 126 8.13 14.16 -7.12
N PHE A 127 7.57 13.10 -6.51
CA PHE A 127 7.97 11.71 -6.78
C PHE A 127 7.82 11.36 -8.26
N GLN A 128 6.66 11.65 -8.86
CA GLN A 128 6.43 11.40 -10.29
C GLN A 128 7.42 12.16 -11.16
N THR A 129 7.73 13.41 -10.81
CA THR A 129 8.71 14.23 -11.54
C THR A 129 10.12 13.65 -11.44
N VAL A 130 10.52 13.17 -10.25
CA VAL A 130 11.81 12.49 -10.05
C VAL A 130 11.92 11.26 -10.94
N VAL A 131 10.89 10.42 -10.94
CA VAL A 131 10.86 9.21 -11.75
C VAL A 131 10.86 9.56 -13.24
N SER A 132 10.02 10.50 -13.68
CA SER A 132 9.95 10.92 -15.09
C SER A 132 11.29 11.46 -15.59
N ASP A 133 11.90 12.40 -14.86
CA ASP A 133 13.18 13.01 -15.25
C ASP A 133 14.32 11.97 -15.30
N LEU A 134 14.42 11.09 -14.30
CA LEU A 134 15.49 10.10 -14.24
C LEU A 134 15.33 9.02 -15.30
N THR A 135 14.09 8.58 -15.56
CA THR A 135 13.79 7.53 -16.55
C THR A 135 13.78 8.04 -17.99
N GLY A 136 13.64 9.35 -18.20
CA GLY A 136 13.51 9.95 -19.54
C GLY A 136 12.13 9.70 -20.16
N LEU A 137 11.13 9.39 -19.35
CA LEU A 137 9.75 9.13 -19.79
C LEU A 137 8.77 10.13 -19.15
N PRO A 138 7.74 10.57 -19.88
CA PRO A 138 6.93 11.74 -19.50
C PRO A 138 5.94 11.50 -18.35
N THR A 139 5.52 10.26 -18.06
CA THR A 139 4.45 10.00 -17.09
C THR A 139 4.77 8.85 -16.18
N ALA A 140 4.89 9.12 -14.88
CA ALA A 140 5.06 8.14 -13.82
C ALA A 140 3.85 8.08 -12.89
N ASN A 141 3.60 6.91 -12.29
CA ASN A 141 2.54 6.75 -11.29
C ASN A 141 2.96 7.17 -9.88
N ALA A 142 1.99 7.27 -8.97
CA ALA A 142 2.17 7.58 -7.56
C ALA A 142 2.42 6.32 -6.72
N SER A 143 3.39 5.52 -7.20
CA SER A 143 3.91 4.24 -6.70
C SER A 143 3.13 2.95 -7.00
N LEU A 144 3.87 1.85 -6.92
CA LEU A 144 3.48 0.44 -6.88
C LEU A 144 4.06 -0.21 -5.61
N LEU A 145 3.83 -1.52 -5.46
CA LEU A 145 4.13 -2.24 -4.22
C LEU A 145 5.61 -2.62 -4.03
N ASP A 146 6.27 -3.06 -5.10
CA ASP A 146 7.71 -3.39 -5.16
C ASP A 146 8.15 -3.54 -6.64
N GLU A 147 9.43 -3.85 -6.89
CA GLU A 147 9.96 -4.01 -8.26
C GLU A 147 9.38 -5.23 -8.98
N GLY A 148 9.24 -6.37 -8.30
CA GLY A 148 8.74 -7.61 -8.91
C GLY A 148 7.29 -7.48 -9.38
N THR A 149 6.44 -6.86 -8.56
CA THR A 149 5.07 -6.53 -8.91
C THR A 149 5.00 -5.45 -9.99
N ALA A 150 5.89 -4.46 -10.00
CA ALA A 150 5.98 -3.48 -11.08
C ALA A 150 6.35 -4.13 -12.43
N ALA A 151 7.25 -5.11 -12.43
CA ALA A 151 7.60 -5.88 -13.62
C ALA A 151 6.42 -6.73 -14.12
N ALA A 152 5.69 -7.37 -13.21
CA ALA A 152 4.47 -8.11 -13.55
C ALA A 152 3.39 -7.18 -14.14
N GLU A 153 3.25 -5.95 -13.63
CA GLU A 153 2.35 -4.95 -14.20
C GLU A 153 2.84 -4.39 -15.55
N ALA A 154 4.15 -4.31 -15.77
CA ALA A 154 4.69 -3.92 -17.08
C ALA A 154 4.33 -4.96 -18.16
N MET A 155 4.39 -6.25 -17.80
CA MET A 155 3.93 -7.34 -18.66
C MET A 155 2.43 -7.22 -18.98
N THR A 156 1.57 -7.04 -17.98
CA THR A 156 0.11 -6.92 -18.22
C THR A 156 -0.25 -5.66 -18.99
N LEU A 157 0.45 -4.55 -18.75
CA LEU A 157 0.33 -3.33 -19.53
C LEU A 157 0.72 -3.58 -20.99
N ALA A 158 1.88 -4.19 -21.24
CA ALA A 158 2.35 -4.49 -22.59
C ALA A 158 1.36 -5.40 -23.35
N HIS A 159 0.85 -6.46 -22.72
CA HIS A 159 -0.15 -7.35 -23.30
C HIS A 159 -1.45 -6.60 -23.64
N ARG A 160 -1.91 -5.73 -22.74
CA ARG A 160 -3.11 -4.92 -22.95
C ARG A 160 -2.93 -3.87 -24.03
N SER A 161 -1.77 -3.23 -24.13
CA SER A 161 -1.54 -2.06 -24.98
C SER A 161 -0.98 -2.39 -26.37
N ASN A 162 -0.24 -3.49 -26.52
CA ASN A 162 0.35 -3.88 -27.79
C ASN A 162 -0.66 -4.59 -28.70
N LYS A 163 -1.47 -3.81 -29.42
CA LYS A 163 -2.49 -4.35 -30.34
C LYS A 163 -1.93 -4.89 -31.66
N LYS A 164 -0.64 -4.70 -31.94
CA LYS A 164 0.00 -5.19 -33.17
C LYS A 164 0.47 -6.63 -33.04
N SER A 165 0.97 -7.02 -31.87
CA SER A 165 1.35 -8.40 -31.60
C SER A 165 0.12 -9.29 -31.38
N LYS A 166 0.20 -10.51 -31.89
CA LYS A 166 -0.77 -11.60 -31.61
C LYS A 166 -0.17 -12.70 -30.74
N SER A 167 1.08 -12.52 -30.31
CA SER A 167 1.79 -13.46 -29.45
C SER A 167 1.28 -13.34 -28.02
N ASP A 168 1.16 -14.46 -27.33
CA ASP A 168 0.96 -14.53 -25.88
C ASP A 168 2.28 -14.83 -25.15
N ARG A 169 3.43 -14.60 -25.81
CA ARG A 169 4.78 -14.81 -25.27
C ARG A 169 5.38 -13.49 -24.79
N PHE A 170 5.89 -13.50 -23.57
CA PHE A 170 6.63 -12.40 -22.96
C PHE A 170 8.10 -12.79 -22.78
N LEU A 171 9.01 -11.99 -23.32
CA LEU A 171 10.44 -12.22 -23.17
C LEU A 171 10.94 -11.55 -21.89
N VAL A 172 11.78 -12.24 -21.13
CA VAL A 172 12.48 -11.69 -19.97
C VAL A 172 13.96 -12.01 -20.11
N ASP A 173 14.81 -11.00 -19.96
CA ASP A 173 16.25 -11.18 -19.90
C ASP A 173 16.62 -12.04 -18.67
N ALA A 174 17.47 -13.04 -18.88
CA ALA A 174 17.97 -13.92 -17.82
C ALA A 174 18.73 -13.18 -16.70
N ASP A 175 19.23 -11.98 -16.98
CA ASP A 175 19.96 -11.12 -16.06
C ASP A 175 19.04 -10.13 -15.30
N CYS A 176 17.71 -10.28 -15.39
CA CYS A 176 16.80 -9.70 -14.40
C CYS A 176 16.98 -10.37 -13.02
N PHE A 177 16.62 -9.68 -11.94
CA PHE A 177 16.72 -10.28 -10.60
C PHE A 177 15.84 -11.53 -10.48
N THR A 178 16.33 -12.54 -9.75
CA THR A 178 15.67 -13.85 -9.62
C THR A 178 14.24 -13.73 -9.09
N GLN A 179 14.02 -12.89 -8.08
CA GLN A 179 12.69 -12.63 -7.52
C GLN A 179 11.77 -11.90 -8.52
N THR A 180 12.30 -10.99 -9.33
CA THR A 180 11.53 -10.26 -10.35
C THR A 180 11.01 -11.23 -11.41
N ILE A 181 11.88 -12.12 -11.92
CA ILE A 181 11.49 -13.18 -12.87
C ILE A 181 10.43 -14.09 -12.26
N ALA A 182 10.57 -14.47 -10.99
CA ALA A 182 9.64 -15.38 -10.33
C ALA A 182 8.25 -14.77 -10.10
N VAL A 183 8.16 -13.49 -9.73
CA VAL A 183 6.87 -12.77 -9.59
C VAL A 183 6.20 -12.62 -10.97
N VAL A 184 6.96 -12.28 -12.02
CA VAL A 184 6.44 -12.22 -13.40
C VAL A 184 5.88 -13.58 -13.84
N ARG A 185 6.62 -14.68 -13.60
CA ARG A 185 6.15 -16.04 -13.91
C ARG A 185 4.87 -16.42 -13.18
N THR A 186 4.81 -16.14 -11.88
CA THR A 186 3.62 -16.41 -11.04
C THR A 186 2.39 -15.69 -11.60
N ARG A 187 2.55 -14.41 -11.99
CA ARG A 187 1.48 -13.62 -12.62
C ARG A 187 1.09 -14.17 -13.99
N ALA A 188 2.09 -14.50 -14.81
CA ALA A 188 1.89 -14.95 -16.18
C ALA A 188 1.16 -16.30 -16.25
N GLU A 189 1.50 -17.23 -15.37
CA GLU A 189 0.89 -18.57 -15.34
C GLU A 189 -0.62 -18.50 -15.04
N ALA A 190 -1.04 -17.55 -14.20
CA ALA A 190 -2.45 -17.31 -13.91
C ALA A 190 -3.20 -16.79 -15.15
N LEU A 191 -2.54 -15.96 -15.96
CA LEU A 191 -3.11 -15.32 -17.14
C LEU A 191 -2.95 -16.14 -18.43
N GLY A 192 -2.27 -17.29 -18.38
CA GLY A 192 -1.97 -18.11 -19.56
C GLY A 192 -0.92 -17.49 -20.50
N ILE A 193 -0.04 -16.63 -19.97
CA ILE A 193 1.06 -15.99 -20.71
C ILE A 193 2.30 -16.89 -20.63
N GLU A 194 2.93 -17.16 -21.78
CA GLU A 194 4.21 -17.89 -21.82
C GLU A 194 5.37 -16.94 -21.53
N VAL A 195 6.10 -17.17 -20.44
CA VAL A 195 7.32 -16.41 -20.12
C VAL A 195 8.54 -17.14 -20.65
N VAL A 196 9.25 -16.52 -21.58
CA VAL A 196 10.51 -17.00 -22.12
C VAL A 196 11.65 -16.25 -21.44
N VAL A 197 12.51 -16.97 -20.75
CA VAL A 197 13.72 -16.40 -20.13
C VAL A 197 14.92 -16.75 -20.99
N ALA A 198 15.66 -15.75 -21.46
CA ALA A 198 16.82 -15.95 -22.32
C ALA A 198 17.92 -14.93 -22.02
N ASP A 199 19.17 -15.33 -22.22
CA ASP A 199 20.28 -14.39 -22.29
C ASP A 199 20.17 -13.58 -23.58
N THR A 200 20.05 -12.26 -23.46
CA THR A 200 19.92 -11.34 -24.61
C THR A 200 21.17 -10.51 -24.86
N THR A 201 22.32 -10.93 -24.30
CA THR A 201 23.61 -10.24 -24.48
C THR A 201 23.98 -10.10 -25.97
N ASP A 202 23.76 -11.15 -26.76
CA ASP A 202 24.03 -11.18 -28.21
C ASP A 202 22.79 -10.86 -29.08
N GLY A 203 21.74 -10.29 -28.47
CA GLY A 203 20.49 -9.92 -29.13
C GLY A 203 19.29 -10.77 -28.74
N LEU A 204 18.15 -10.52 -29.39
CA LEU A 204 16.87 -11.17 -29.05
C LEU A 204 16.78 -12.60 -29.63
N PRO A 205 16.26 -13.59 -28.87
CA PRO A 205 16.00 -14.93 -29.39
C PRO A 205 14.99 -14.91 -30.54
N GLU A 206 14.92 -16.01 -31.30
CA GLU A 206 13.92 -16.17 -32.36
C GLU A 206 12.49 -16.22 -31.81
N GLY A 207 11.54 -15.70 -32.59
CA GLY A 207 10.11 -15.73 -32.31
C GLY A 207 9.50 -14.36 -32.05
N ASP A 208 8.16 -14.35 -31.98
CA ASP A 208 7.36 -13.16 -31.77
C ASP A 208 7.01 -13.01 -30.29
N PHE A 209 7.14 -11.80 -29.76
CA PHE A 209 6.81 -11.45 -28.38
C PHE A 209 5.89 -10.23 -28.38
N PHE A 210 5.00 -10.11 -27.40
CA PHE A 210 4.22 -8.87 -27.25
C PHE A 210 4.97 -7.83 -26.40
N GLY A 211 5.88 -8.29 -25.55
CA GLY A 211 6.69 -7.45 -24.69
C GLY A 211 8.01 -8.11 -24.31
N PHE A 212 8.96 -7.28 -23.91
CA PHE A 212 10.29 -7.67 -23.46
C PHE A 212 10.65 -6.91 -22.18
N LEU A 213 11.11 -7.62 -21.14
CA LEU A 213 11.66 -7.06 -19.92
C LEU A 213 13.17 -7.24 -19.87
N VAL A 214 13.91 -6.15 -19.65
CA VAL A 214 15.37 -6.15 -19.45
C VAL A 214 15.74 -5.36 -18.20
N GLN A 215 16.81 -5.76 -17.51
CA GLN A 215 17.35 -5.03 -16.35
C GLN A 215 18.52 -4.12 -16.75
N TYR A 216 18.57 -2.91 -16.18
CA TYR A 216 19.60 -1.90 -16.41
C TYR A 216 19.93 -1.08 -15.15
N PRO A 217 21.08 -1.30 -14.49
CA PRO A 217 22.09 -2.32 -14.76
C PRO A 217 21.60 -3.76 -14.55
N GLY A 218 22.28 -4.73 -15.15
CA GLY A 218 21.99 -6.16 -15.01
C GLY A 218 22.15 -6.69 -13.58
N SER A 219 21.56 -7.86 -13.28
CA SER A 219 21.70 -8.51 -11.99
C SER A 219 23.15 -8.93 -11.69
N ASN A 220 23.95 -9.19 -12.71
CA ASN A 220 25.41 -9.42 -12.61
C ASN A 220 26.22 -8.12 -12.52
N GLY A 221 25.58 -6.95 -12.60
CA GLY A 221 26.21 -5.63 -12.56
C GLY A 221 26.52 -5.02 -13.92
N ALA A 222 26.40 -5.77 -15.02
CA ALA A 222 26.74 -5.30 -16.36
C ALA A 222 25.90 -4.10 -16.79
N VAL A 223 26.56 -3.09 -17.35
CA VAL A 223 25.92 -1.94 -18.02
C VAL A 223 26.05 -2.13 -19.53
N ARG A 224 24.92 -2.25 -20.22
CA ARG A 224 24.83 -2.49 -21.67
C ARG A 224 24.27 -1.28 -22.41
N ASP A 225 24.70 -1.03 -23.64
CA ASP A 225 24.00 -0.10 -24.54
C ASP A 225 22.66 -0.71 -24.96
N LEU A 226 21.56 -0.10 -24.50
CA LEU A 226 20.21 -0.62 -24.73
C LEU A 226 19.67 -0.32 -26.13
N LYS A 227 20.22 0.67 -26.85
CA LYS A 227 19.64 1.14 -28.12
C LYS A 227 19.53 0.04 -29.18
N PRO A 228 20.58 -0.77 -29.45
CA PRO A 228 20.47 -1.83 -30.46
C PRO A 228 19.43 -2.88 -30.08
N LEU A 229 19.34 -3.22 -28.80
CA LEU A 229 18.42 -4.23 -28.29
C LEU A 229 16.96 -3.77 -28.35
N ILE A 230 16.69 -2.51 -27.97
CA ILE A 230 15.35 -1.91 -28.04
C ILE A 230 14.92 -1.76 -29.50
N ALA A 231 15.80 -1.28 -30.38
CA ALA A 231 15.50 -1.15 -31.80
C ALA A 231 15.11 -2.51 -32.43
N ALA A 232 15.87 -3.57 -32.12
CA ALA A 232 15.56 -4.93 -32.58
C ALA A 232 14.21 -5.45 -32.07
N ALA A 233 13.79 -5.07 -30.85
CA ALA A 233 12.48 -5.44 -30.30
C ALA A 233 11.35 -4.69 -31.03
N HIS A 234 11.52 -3.39 -31.26
CA HIS A 234 10.55 -2.56 -31.97
C HIS A 234 10.37 -2.97 -33.43
N GLU A 235 11.42 -3.43 -34.11
CA GLU A 235 11.33 -4.02 -35.46
C GLU A 235 10.43 -5.26 -35.52
N ARG A 236 10.24 -5.94 -34.38
CA ARG A 236 9.36 -7.10 -34.21
C ARG A 236 8.05 -6.76 -33.50
N ASP A 237 7.64 -5.48 -33.52
CA ASP A 237 6.46 -4.95 -32.86
C ASP A 237 6.35 -5.37 -31.37
N THR A 238 7.49 -5.47 -30.65
CA THR A 238 7.56 -5.84 -29.22
C THR A 238 7.74 -4.58 -28.36
N LEU A 239 6.90 -4.36 -27.34
CA LEU A 239 7.11 -3.25 -26.39
C LEU A 239 8.22 -3.58 -25.39
N VAL A 240 9.07 -2.62 -25.05
CA VAL A 240 10.20 -2.85 -24.14
C VAL A 240 9.98 -2.17 -22.79
N ALA A 241 10.04 -2.96 -21.74
CA ALA A 241 10.10 -2.54 -20.35
C ALA A 241 11.52 -2.68 -19.81
N VAL A 242 12.02 -1.64 -19.15
CA VAL A 242 13.34 -1.64 -18.51
C VAL A 242 13.18 -1.55 -17.00
N ALA A 243 13.64 -2.56 -16.27
CA ALA A 243 13.79 -2.51 -14.82
C ALA A 243 15.10 -1.81 -14.46
N SER A 244 15.05 -0.71 -13.71
CA SER A 244 16.20 0.17 -13.51
C SER A 244 16.33 0.74 -12.09
N ASP A 245 17.51 1.27 -11.81
CA ASP A 245 17.91 1.83 -10.52
C ASP A 245 18.00 3.37 -10.61
N LEU A 246 17.19 4.07 -9.80
CA LEU A 246 17.13 5.55 -9.87
C LEU A 246 18.46 6.23 -9.54
N LEU A 247 19.32 5.64 -8.69
CA LEU A 247 20.63 6.21 -8.40
C LEU A 247 21.58 6.03 -9.58
N ALA A 248 21.58 4.85 -10.20
CA ALA A 248 22.36 4.57 -11.41
C ALA A 248 21.99 5.55 -12.54
N LEU A 249 20.69 5.83 -12.72
CA LEU A 249 20.19 6.76 -13.73
C LEU A 249 20.59 8.22 -13.53
N THR A 250 21.20 8.60 -12.40
CA THR A 250 21.78 9.94 -12.23
C THR A 250 23.08 10.12 -13.04
N VAL A 251 23.73 9.02 -13.42
CA VAL A 251 25.01 9.00 -14.14
C VAL A 251 24.99 8.16 -15.42
N LEU A 252 24.02 7.26 -15.59
CA LEU A 252 23.80 6.45 -16.79
C LEU A 252 22.75 7.07 -17.73
N GLU A 253 22.87 6.82 -19.04
CA GLU A 253 21.86 7.21 -20.03
C GLU A 253 20.46 6.72 -19.61
N ALA A 254 19.48 7.63 -19.65
CA ALA A 254 18.12 7.32 -19.26
C ALA A 254 17.48 6.34 -20.26
N PRO A 255 16.76 5.28 -19.81
CA PRO A 255 16.21 4.29 -20.74
C PRO A 255 15.22 4.86 -21.76
N GLY A 256 14.50 5.94 -21.42
CA GLY A 256 13.62 6.66 -22.35
C GLY A 256 14.38 7.24 -23.56
N GLU A 257 15.61 7.74 -23.35
CA GLU A 257 16.50 8.22 -24.43
C GLU A 257 17.03 7.07 -25.30
N ALA A 258 17.13 5.87 -24.72
CA ALA A 258 17.45 4.64 -25.45
C ALA A 258 16.24 4.04 -26.19
N GLY A 259 15.04 4.60 -26.02
CA GLY A 259 13.82 4.21 -26.72
C GLY A 259 12.87 3.29 -25.92
N ALA A 260 13.06 3.13 -24.62
CA ALA A 260 12.19 2.28 -23.80
C ALA A 260 10.72 2.77 -23.84
N ASP A 261 9.75 1.84 -23.81
CA ASP A 261 8.33 2.18 -23.72
C ASP A 261 7.87 2.37 -22.27
N ILE A 262 8.46 1.57 -21.37
CA ILE A 262 8.11 1.47 -19.95
C ILE A 262 9.42 1.38 -19.15
N VAL A 263 9.51 2.09 -18.03
CA VAL A 263 10.61 1.94 -17.06
C VAL A 263 10.03 1.68 -15.68
N ILE A 264 10.51 0.63 -15.01
CA ILE A 264 10.08 0.21 -13.68
C ILE A 264 11.27 0.06 -12.75
N GLY A 265 11.03 -0.08 -11.45
CA GLY A 265 12.07 -0.33 -10.47
C GLY A 265 11.61 -0.06 -9.04
N SER A 266 12.57 -0.02 -8.13
CA SER A 266 12.39 0.39 -6.74
C SER A 266 13.00 1.76 -6.47
N SER A 267 12.32 2.59 -5.69
CA SER A 267 12.88 3.85 -5.17
C SER A 267 13.58 3.70 -3.81
N GLN A 268 13.82 2.47 -3.34
CA GLN A 268 14.29 2.18 -1.98
C GLN A 268 15.55 2.97 -1.60
N ARG A 269 16.59 2.92 -2.43
CA ARG A 269 17.89 3.53 -2.12
C ARG A 269 17.89 5.06 -2.17
N PHE A 270 16.74 5.69 -2.38
CA PHE A 270 16.52 7.11 -2.13
C PHE A 270 16.04 7.30 -0.69
N GLY A 271 16.91 6.97 0.25
CA GLY A 271 16.71 7.25 1.68
C GLY A 271 15.65 6.41 2.38
N VAL A 272 15.19 5.29 1.84
CA VAL A 272 14.31 4.34 2.57
C VAL A 272 15.14 3.17 3.10
N PRO A 273 15.06 2.79 4.39
CA PRO A 273 15.81 1.65 4.93
C PRO A 273 15.48 0.32 4.24
N LEU A 274 16.33 -0.69 4.42
CA LEU A 274 16.19 -2.02 3.79
C LEU A 274 14.93 -2.77 4.27
N PHE A 275 14.55 -2.57 5.54
CA PHE A 275 13.34 -3.09 6.17
C PHE A 275 13.09 -4.60 5.99
N TYR A 276 14.15 -5.39 5.81
CA TYR A 276 14.08 -6.82 5.52
C TYR A 276 13.11 -7.16 4.37
N GLY A 277 13.00 -6.26 3.38
CA GLY A 277 12.20 -6.44 2.17
C GLY A 277 11.27 -5.29 1.83
N GLY A 278 10.85 -4.49 2.82
CA GLY A 278 9.96 -3.36 2.59
C GLY A 278 9.27 -2.89 3.87
N PRO A 279 8.52 -1.77 3.80
CA PRO A 279 7.93 -1.25 2.57
C PRO A 279 8.86 -0.35 1.74
N HIS A 280 8.76 -0.43 0.41
CA HIS A 280 9.45 0.44 -0.55
C HIS A 280 8.50 0.80 -1.69
N ALA A 281 8.57 2.02 -2.22
CA ALA A 281 7.79 2.38 -3.39
C ALA A 281 8.40 1.78 -4.67
N GLY A 282 7.69 0.81 -5.25
CA GLY A 282 7.90 0.49 -6.66
C GLY A 282 7.46 1.66 -7.54
N PHE A 283 8.03 1.82 -8.73
CA PHE A 283 7.61 2.86 -9.67
C PHE A 283 7.36 2.28 -11.07
N MET A 284 6.54 2.99 -11.85
CA MET A 284 6.41 2.78 -13.28
C MET A 284 6.29 4.13 -13.99
N SER A 285 7.15 4.34 -14.98
CA SER A 285 7.11 5.44 -15.94
C SER A 285 6.83 4.90 -17.33
N VAL A 286 6.05 5.63 -18.14
CA VAL A 286 5.65 5.20 -19.48
C VAL A 286 5.79 6.33 -20.49
N ARG A 287 6.06 5.95 -21.74
CA ARG A 287 6.02 6.90 -22.86
C ARG A 287 4.61 7.39 -23.16
N SER A 288 4.52 8.49 -23.91
CA SER A 288 3.23 9.03 -24.34
C SER A 288 2.40 8.01 -25.11
N GLY A 289 1.09 8.00 -24.82
CA GLY A 289 0.10 7.08 -25.39
C GLY A 289 -0.19 5.84 -24.53
N LEU A 290 0.57 5.60 -23.46
CA LEU A 290 0.36 4.47 -22.54
C LEU A 290 -0.27 4.88 -21.19
N GLU A 291 -0.47 6.17 -20.93
CA GLU A 291 -0.92 6.75 -19.65
C GLU A 291 -2.27 6.17 -19.21
N ARG A 292 -3.16 5.89 -20.16
CA ARG A 292 -4.48 5.29 -19.91
C ARG A 292 -4.43 3.83 -19.46
N SER A 293 -3.29 3.17 -19.63
CA SER A 293 -3.05 1.78 -19.24
C SER A 293 -2.21 1.66 -17.97
N LEU A 294 -1.77 2.78 -17.40
CA LEU A 294 -0.92 2.82 -16.20
C LEU A 294 -1.65 2.20 -14.99
N PRO A 295 -1.00 1.31 -14.23
CA PRO A 295 -1.53 0.77 -12.98
C PRO A 295 -1.41 1.79 -11.84
N GLY A 296 -2.31 1.69 -10.88
CA GLY A 296 -2.29 2.51 -9.67
C GLY A 296 -2.65 3.98 -9.88
N ARG A 297 -2.41 4.76 -8.84
CA ARG A 297 -2.77 6.17 -8.75
C ARG A 297 -1.84 7.03 -9.60
N LEU A 298 -2.34 8.17 -10.05
CA LEU A 298 -1.59 9.18 -10.79
C LEU A 298 -2.00 10.54 -10.25
N VAL A 299 -1.06 11.38 -9.81
CA VAL A 299 -1.34 12.77 -9.45
C VAL A 299 -1.27 13.63 -10.71
N GLY A 300 -2.24 14.52 -10.87
CA GLY A 300 -2.26 15.52 -11.92
C GLY A 300 -2.54 16.92 -11.40
N VAL A 301 -2.06 17.90 -12.15
CA VAL A 301 -2.36 19.33 -11.94
C VAL A 301 -3.74 19.65 -12.52
N SER A 302 -4.51 20.45 -11.79
CA SER A 302 -5.76 21.06 -12.24
C SER A 302 -5.84 22.50 -11.69
N VAL A 303 -7.04 23.06 -11.74
CA VAL A 303 -7.40 24.33 -11.11
C VAL A 303 -8.51 24.16 -10.09
N ASP A 304 -8.54 25.04 -9.09
CA ASP A 304 -9.66 25.18 -8.17
C ASP A 304 -10.73 26.15 -8.69
N ALA A 305 -11.80 26.33 -7.93
CA ALA A 305 -12.95 27.17 -8.29
C ALA A 305 -12.60 28.66 -8.48
N ASP A 306 -11.49 29.13 -7.89
CA ASP A 306 -11.01 30.51 -8.05
C ASP A 306 -9.97 30.61 -9.18
N GLY A 307 -9.64 29.48 -9.83
CA GLY A 307 -8.69 29.38 -10.94
C GLY A 307 -7.24 29.15 -10.53
N ALA A 308 -6.97 28.95 -9.23
CA ALA A 308 -5.63 28.69 -8.73
C ALA A 308 -5.18 27.25 -9.03
N PRO A 309 -3.88 27.00 -9.29
CA PRO A 309 -3.37 25.65 -9.47
C PRO A 309 -3.62 24.77 -8.24
N ALA A 310 -4.13 23.56 -8.47
CA ALA A 310 -4.40 22.58 -7.42
C ALA A 310 -4.13 21.16 -7.90
N TYR A 311 -3.78 20.25 -6.99
CA TYR A 311 -3.44 18.87 -7.33
C TYR A 311 -4.58 17.90 -7.03
N ARG A 312 -4.71 16.82 -7.80
CA ARG A 312 -5.67 15.72 -7.55
C ARG A 312 -5.16 14.39 -8.07
N LEU A 313 -5.82 13.30 -7.70
CA LEU A 313 -5.64 12.01 -8.38
C LEU A 313 -6.29 12.05 -9.77
N ALA A 314 -5.54 11.97 -10.87
CA ALA A 314 -6.01 12.04 -12.26
C ALA A 314 -6.35 10.67 -12.87
N LEU A 315 -7.23 10.67 -13.88
CA LEU A 315 -7.64 9.47 -14.64
C LEU A 315 -8.10 8.29 -13.77
N GLN A 316 -8.82 8.57 -12.67
CA GLN A 316 -9.24 7.56 -11.68
C GLN A 316 -10.13 6.46 -12.26
N THR A 317 -10.73 6.66 -13.45
CA THR A 317 -11.49 5.62 -14.15
C THR A 317 -10.66 4.40 -14.52
N ARG A 318 -9.33 4.42 -14.40
CA ARG A 318 -8.46 3.24 -14.54
C ARG A 318 -8.52 2.29 -13.34
N GLU A 319 -8.86 2.81 -12.17
CA GLU A 319 -8.69 2.13 -10.89
C GLU A 319 -9.87 1.22 -10.53
N GLN A 320 -9.59 0.26 -9.64
CA GLN A 320 -10.51 -0.81 -9.22
C GLN A 320 -11.86 -0.31 -8.69
N HIS A 321 -11.90 0.81 -7.99
CA HIS A 321 -13.13 1.33 -7.36
C HIS A 321 -14.15 1.85 -8.37
N ILE A 322 -13.74 2.15 -9.61
CA ILE A 322 -14.63 2.56 -10.71
C ILE A 322 -14.82 1.42 -11.70
N ARG A 323 -13.73 0.78 -12.15
CA ARG A 323 -13.76 -0.19 -13.26
C ARG A 323 -13.83 -1.66 -12.87
N ARG A 324 -13.68 -2.00 -11.59
CA ARG A 324 -13.80 -3.38 -11.07
C ARG A 324 -12.98 -4.36 -11.92
N GLU A 325 -13.61 -5.37 -12.53
CA GLU A 325 -12.97 -6.38 -13.38
C GLU A 325 -12.28 -5.83 -14.64
N LYS A 326 -12.58 -4.58 -15.04
CA LYS A 326 -11.98 -3.89 -16.21
C LYS A 326 -10.90 -2.88 -15.82
N ALA A 327 -10.51 -2.83 -14.55
CA ALA A 327 -9.45 -1.95 -14.07
C ALA A 327 -8.09 -2.33 -14.69
N THR A 328 -7.14 -1.40 -14.67
CA THR A 328 -5.79 -1.67 -15.20
C THR A 328 -4.98 -2.63 -14.32
N SER A 329 -5.31 -2.69 -13.02
CA SER A 329 -4.71 -3.51 -11.97
C SER A 329 -5.70 -3.65 -10.80
N ASN A 330 -5.46 -4.62 -9.91
CA ASN A 330 -6.19 -4.77 -8.64
C ASN A 330 -5.63 -3.87 -7.52
N ILE A 331 -4.53 -3.15 -7.74
CA ILE A 331 -3.89 -2.33 -6.70
C ILE A 331 -4.86 -1.27 -6.13
N CYS A 332 -4.87 -1.15 -4.79
CA CYS A 332 -5.60 -0.12 -4.06
C CYS A 332 -4.61 0.63 -3.15
N THR A 333 -4.34 0.12 -1.94
CA THR A 333 -3.20 0.56 -1.12
C THR A 333 -1.90 0.33 -1.90
N ALA A 334 -1.04 1.34 -1.96
CA ALA A 334 0.27 1.30 -2.61
C ALA A 334 1.36 1.58 -1.56
N GLN A 335 2.32 2.47 -1.84
CA GLN A 335 3.47 2.76 -0.98
C GLN A 335 3.71 4.28 -0.85
N VAL A 336 2.62 5.04 -0.66
CA VAL A 336 2.63 6.52 -0.70
C VAL A 336 3.66 7.12 0.26
N LEU A 337 3.66 6.75 1.55
CA LEU A 337 4.59 7.33 2.52
C LEU A 337 6.06 7.16 2.09
N LEU A 338 6.39 6.03 1.46
CA LEU A 338 7.75 5.72 1.03
C LEU A 338 8.11 6.41 -0.29
N ALA A 339 7.14 6.62 -1.18
CA ALA A 339 7.30 7.49 -2.33
C ALA A 339 7.55 8.95 -1.91
N VAL A 340 6.86 9.42 -0.86
CA VAL A 340 7.10 10.73 -0.25
C VAL A 340 8.51 10.79 0.35
N VAL A 341 8.97 9.79 1.10
CA VAL A 341 10.37 9.71 1.59
C VAL A 341 11.36 9.85 0.43
N ALA A 342 11.21 9.06 -0.64
CA ALA A 342 12.11 9.09 -1.80
C ALA A 342 12.08 10.44 -2.53
N SER A 343 10.92 11.08 -2.64
CA SER A 343 10.81 12.42 -3.21
C SER A 343 11.53 13.46 -2.35
N MET A 344 11.43 13.37 -1.02
CA MET A 344 12.05 14.31 -0.09
C MET A 344 13.57 14.10 -0.03
N TYR A 345 14.03 12.87 -0.21
CA TYR A 345 15.44 12.57 -0.41
C TYR A 345 15.97 13.27 -1.66
N ALA A 346 15.26 13.15 -2.79
CA ALA A 346 15.61 13.85 -4.02
C ALA A 346 15.51 15.38 -3.88
N VAL A 347 14.54 15.93 -3.14
CA VAL A 347 14.48 17.37 -2.86
C VAL A 347 15.66 17.83 -1.99
N TYR A 348 16.06 17.02 -1.00
CA TYR A 348 17.16 17.36 -0.08
C TYR A 348 18.53 17.37 -0.78
N HIS A 349 18.79 16.38 -1.63
CA HIS A 349 20.08 16.22 -2.31
C HIS A 349 20.11 16.88 -3.69
N GLY A 350 19.00 16.75 -4.44
CA GLY A 350 18.76 17.14 -5.83
C GLY A 350 19.88 16.77 -6.79
N PRO A 351 19.91 17.34 -8.00
CA PRO A 351 20.66 16.72 -9.08
C PRO A 351 22.16 16.58 -8.76
N GLU A 352 22.78 17.61 -8.18
CA GLU A 352 24.21 17.57 -7.86
C GLU A 352 24.53 16.60 -6.73
N GLY A 353 23.71 16.59 -5.66
CA GLY A 353 23.92 15.72 -4.51
C GLY A 353 23.68 14.25 -4.86
N LEU A 354 22.63 13.96 -5.61
CA LEU A 354 22.33 12.60 -6.08
C LEU A 354 23.43 12.10 -7.02
N ARG A 355 23.89 12.94 -7.95
CA ARG A 355 25.02 12.61 -8.84
C ARG A 355 26.30 12.34 -8.05
N ALA A 356 26.62 13.18 -7.07
CA ALA A 356 27.81 13.01 -6.24
C ALA A 356 27.75 11.70 -5.43
N ILE A 357 26.57 11.30 -4.94
CA ILE A 357 26.36 10.02 -4.28
C ILE A 357 26.62 8.87 -5.27
N ALA A 358 26.01 8.91 -6.46
CA ALA A 358 26.19 7.87 -7.48
C ALA A 358 27.64 7.76 -7.96
N GLU A 359 28.32 8.88 -8.22
CA GLU A 359 29.73 8.92 -8.60
C GLU A 359 30.62 8.33 -7.50
N ARG A 360 30.34 8.61 -6.21
CA ARG A 360 31.09 8.02 -5.10
C ARG A 360 30.86 6.51 -4.98
N VAL A 361 29.61 6.05 -5.14
CA VAL A 361 29.28 4.62 -5.15
C VAL A 361 30.03 3.90 -6.28
N HIS A 362 29.97 4.44 -7.50
CA HIS A 362 30.69 3.91 -8.65
C HIS A 362 32.21 3.94 -8.42
N GLN A 363 32.75 5.00 -7.83
CA GLN A 363 34.18 5.09 -7.51
C GLN A 363 34.63 3.94 -6.61
N TYR A 364 33.85 3.60 -5.58
CA TYR A 364 34.15 2.49 -4.70
C TYR A 364 34.04 1.13 -5.39
N ALA A 365 33.01 0.91 -6.21
CA ALA A 365 32.89 -0.30 -7.01
C ALA A 365 34.07 -0.46 -7.98
N GLY A 366 34.47 0.62 -8.64
CA GLY A 366 35.61 0.64 -9.55
C GLY A 366 36.94 0.33 -8.86
N LYS A 367 37.21 0.96 -7.71
CA LYS A 367 38.42 0.66 -6.91
C LYS A 367 38.43 -0.77 -6.38
N LEU A 368 37.27 -1.29 -5.99
CA LEU A 368 37.11 -2.70 -5.61
C LEU A 368 37.47 -3.61 -6.79
N ALA A 369 36.84 -3.40 -7.95
CA ALA A 369 37.10 -4.18 -9.15
C ALA A 369 38.58 -4.15 -9.55
N ALA A 370 39.24 -2.99 -9.48
CA ALA A 370 40.66 -2.86 -9.78
C ALA A 370 41.58 -3.56 -8.75
N SER A 371 41.14 -3.69 -7.49
CA SER A 371 41.91 -4.30 -6.40
C SER A 371 41.89 -5.83 -6.39
N LEU A 372 40.92 -6.45 -7.08
CA LEU A 372 40.75 -7.91 -7.10
C LEU A 372 41.76 -8.66 -8.01
N PRO A 373 42.05 -8.23 -9.26
CA PRO A 373 42.98 -8.91 -10.16
C PRO A 373 44.41 -9.11 -9.63
N PRO A 374 45.04 -8.16 -8.91
CA PRO A 374 46.36 -8.40 -8.30
C PRO A 374 46.37 -9.58 -7.30
N GLY A 375 45.22 -9.91 -6.71
CA GLY A 375 45.02 -11.09 -5.85
C GLY A 375 44.68 -12.38 -6.62
N GLY A 376 44.69 -12.36 -7.95
CA GLY A 376 44.34 -13.50 -8.81
C GLY A 376 42.84 -13.72 -8.98
N VAL A 377 42.01 -12.72 -8.70
CA VAL A 377 40.54 -12.77 -8.87
C VAL A 377 40.14 -12.09 -10.16
N GLU A 378 39.42 -12.81 -11.02
CA GLU A 378 38.92 -12.28 -12.29
C GLU A 378 37.63 -11.46 -12.03
N VAL A 379 37.53 -10.27 -12.63
CA VAL A 379 36.29 -9.48 -12.69
C VAL A 379 35.63 -9.74 -14.03
N VAL A 380 34.35 -10.12 -14.02
CA VAL A 380 33.66 -10.64 -15.22
C VAL A 380 33.28 -9.53 -16.20
N HIS A 381 32.96 -8.33 -15.71
CA HIS A 381 32.50 -7.21 -16.52
C HIS A 381 33.38 -5.98 -16.31
N ASP A 382 33.79 -5.34 -17.40
CA ASP A 382 34.51 -4.06 -17.34
C ASP A 382 33.57 -2.88 -17.05
N ASP A 383 32.33 -2.96 -17.57
CA ASP A 383 31.34 -1.90 -17.49
C ASP A 383 30.24 -2.24 -16.47
N PHE A 384 30.21 -1.50 -15.36
CA PHE A 384 29.22 -1.64 -14.29
C PHE A 384 28.97 -0.29 -13.60
N PHE A 385 27.85 -0.19 -12.87
CA PHE A 385 27.60 0.96 -11.99
C PHE A 385 28.20 0.73 -10.60
N ASP A 386 27.56 -0.11 -9.79
CA ASP A 386 27.91 -0.33 -8.39
C ASP A 386 28.17 -1.80 -8.03
N THR A 387 27.87 -2.70 -8.96
CA THR A 387 27.86 -4.15 -8.72
C THR A 387 28.98 -4.81 -9.51
N VAL A 388 29.88 -5.49 -8.79
CA VAL A 388 31.03 -6.21 -9.34
C VAL A 388 30.75 -7.71 -9.25
N LEU A 389 30.87 -8.42 -10.38
CA LEU A 389 30.85 -9.87 -10.40
C LEU A 389 32.30 -10.40 -10.43
N ALA A 390 32.68 -11.08 -9.35
CA ALA A 390 34.00 -11.69 -9.20
C ALA A 390 33.93 -13.19 -9.45
N ARG A 391 34.87 -13.72 -10.24
CA ARG A 391 35.02 -15.14 -10.54
C ARG A 391 36.15 -15.76 -9.72
N VAL A 392 35.78 -16.73 -8.90
CA VAL A 392 36.60 -17.50 -7.95
C VAL A 392 36.26 -18.99 -8.05
N PRO A 393 36.75 -19.70 -9.09
CA PRO A 393 36.30 -21.05 -9.41
C PRO A 393 36.38 -22.03 -8.21
N GLY A 394 35.24 -22.64 -7.87
CA GLY A 394 35.05 -23.59 -6.77
C GLY A 394 35.22 -23.02 -5.36
N ARG A 395 35.38 -21.71 -5.21
CA ARG A 395 35.70 -21.03 -3.95
C ARG A 395 34.66 -19.98 -3.53
N ALA A 396 33.57 -19.81 -4.28
CA ALA A 396 32.61 -18.74 -4.02
C ALA A 396 32.00 -18.83 -2.60
N ALA A 397 31.61 -20.03 -2.16
CA ALA A 397 31.10 -20.24 -0.80
C ALA A 397 32.14 -19.90 0.28
N ASP A 398 33.39 -20.33 0.12
CA ASP A 398 34.48 -20.02 1.06
C ASP A 398 34.71 -18.51 1.21
N VAL A 399 34.62 -17.76 0.09
CA VAL A 399 34.76 -16.30 0.08
C VAL A 399 33.59 -15.63 0.79
N VAL A 400 32.36 -16.07 0.52
CA VAL A 400 31.16 -15.54 1.19
C VAL A 400 31.21 -15.81 2.69
N ASP A 401 31.63 -17.01 3.10
CA ASP A 401 31.83 -17.37 4.50
C ASP A 401 32.93 -16.52 5.17
N ALA A 402 34.05 -16.29 4.48
CA ALA A 402 35.11 -15.41 4.96
C ALA A 402 34.63 -13.95 5.11
N ALA A 403 33.84 -13.45 4.15
CA ALA A 403 33.23 -12.13 4.23
C ALA A 403 32.26 -12.03 5.42
N ARG A 404 31.47 -13.08 5.65
CA ARG A 404 30.55 -13.15 6.79
C ARG A 404 31.29 -13.11 8.12
N GLN A 405 32.40 -13.82 8.25
CA GLN A 405 33.27 -13.75 9.44
C GLN A 405 33.86 -12.34 9.66
N ASN A 406 34.00 -11.56 8.58
CA ASN A 406 34.42 -10.17 8.61
C ASN A 406 33.25 -9.18 8.77
N GLY A 407 32.04 -9.66 9.02
CA GLY A 407 30.84 -8.83 9.19
C GLY A 407 30.39 -8.15 7.90
N ILE A 408 30.41 -8.88 6.79
CA ILE A 408 29.88 -8.47 5.48
C ILE A 408 29.06 -9.61 4.88
N TRP A 409 27.88 -9.31 4.35
CA TRP A 409 27.17 -10.25 3.48
C TRP A 409 27.44 -9.95 2.01
N LEU A 410 27.89 -10.97 1.29
CA LEU A 410 28.07 -10.95 -0.16
C LEU A 410 27.05 -11.88 -0.83
N ARG A 411 26.77 -11.64 -2.10
CA ARG A 411 25.87 -12.51 -2.86
C ARG A 411 26.64 -13.73 -3.37
N LEU A 412 26.26 -14.91 -2.90
CA LEU A 412 26.63 -16.17 -3.55
C LEU A 412 25.80 -16.32 -4.82
N VAL A 413 26.43 -16.23 -6.00
CA VAL A 413 25.72 -16.34 -7.29
C VAL A 413 25.65 -17.80 -7.74
N ASP A 414 26.79 -18.48 -7.72
CA ASP A 414 26.92 -19.91 -8.01
C ASP A 414 28.21 -20.46 -7.34
N ALA A 415 28.70 -21.63 -7.76
CA ALA A 415 29.91 -22.24 -7.20
C ALA A 415 31.21 -21.45 -7.50
N ASP A 416 31.20 -20.63 -8.54
CA ASP A 416 32.36 -19.95 -9.10
C ASP A 416 32.26 -18.42 -8.98
N HIS A 417 31.07 -17.85 -8.73
CA HIS A 417 30.85 -16.40 -8.78
C HIS A 417 30.31 -15.81 -7.47
N VAL A 418 30.84 -14.64 -7.12
CA VAL A 418 30.41 -13.82 -5.99
C VAL A 418 30.06 -12.42 -6.49
N GLY A 419 28.85 -11.96 -6.19
CA GLY A 419 28.40 -10.59 -6.47
C GLY A 419 28.67 -9.66 -5.30
N ILE A 420 29.19 -8.47 -5.58
CA ILE A 420 29.43 -7.42 -4.59
C ILE A 420 28.80 -6.11 -5.07
N SER A 421 27.74 -5.65 -4.40
CA SER A 421 27.09 -4.37 -4.68
C SER A 421 27.53 -3.30 -3.68
N CYS A 422 28.22 -2.28 -4.16
CA CYS A 422 28.52 -1.09 -3.39
C CYS A 422 27.29 -0.19 -3.27
N ASP A 423 27.18 0.55 -2.17
CA ASP A 423 26.08 1.47 -1.95
C ASP A 423 26.53 2.74 -1.21
N GLU A 424 25.57 3.58 -0.83
CA GLU A 424 25.85 4.87 -0.20
C GLU A 424 26.60 4.73 1.14
N LYS A 425 26.37 3.62 1.86
CA LYS A 425 27.03 3.29 3.13
C LYS A 425 28.43 2.69 2.94
N THR A 426 28.84 2.33 1.72
CA THR A 426 30.18 1.78 1.45
C THR A 426 31.29 2.76 1.84
N ASP A 427 32.31 2.24 2.50
CA ASP A 427 33.53 2.96 2.87
C ASP A 427 34.80 2.11 2.64
N VAL A 428 35.97 2.74 2.80
CA VAL A 428 37.28 2.09 2.58
C VAL A 428 37.48 0.89 3.51
N ALA A 429 36.98 0.95 4.74
CA ALA A 429 37.09 -0.15 5.70
C ALA A 429 36.29 -1.38 5.23
N THR A 430 35.10 -1.15 4.67
CA THR A 430 34.29 -2.18 4.05
C THR A 430 35.01 -2.80 2.85
N LEU A 431 35.49 -2.00 1.90
CA LEU A 431 36.22 -2.51 0.73
C LEU A 431 37.47 -3.31 1.10
N THR A 432 38.19 -2.87 2.14
CA THR A 432 39.36 -3.58 2.67
C THR A 432 38.98 -4.97 3.18
N ARG A 433 37.91 -5.08 3.98
CA ARG A 433 37.39 -6.36 4.48
C ARG A 433 36.86 -7.26 3.35
N VAL A 434 36.23 -6.68 2.32
CA VAL A 434 35.84 -7.45 1.12
C VAL A 434 37.08 -8.04 0.46
N CYS A 435 38.07 -7.21 0.08
CA CYS A 435 39.29 -7.68 -0.59
C CYS A 435 40.01 -8.77 0.22
N GLN A 436 40.10 -8.61 1.54
CA GLN A 436 40.68 -9.61 2.43
C GLN A 436 39.97 -10.97 2.34
N SER A 437 38.64 -10.98 2.19
CA SER A 437 37.83 -12.20 2.08
C SER A 437 38.10 -12.96 0.77
N PHE A 438 38.56 -12.24 -0.27
CA PHE A 438 39.05 -12.82 -1.53
C PHE A 438 40.53 -13.24 -1.47
N GLY A 439 41.27 -12.89 -0.42
CA GLY A 439 42.72 -13.01 -0.36
C GLY A 439 43.47 -11.92 -1.15
N ALA A 440 42.78 -10.84 -1.53
CA ALA A 440 43.33 -9.67 -2.20
C ALA A 440 43.64 -8.54 -1.21
N GLN A 441 44.26 -7.46 -1.71
CA GLN A 441 44.53 -6.25 -0.94
C GLN A 441 43.85 -5.06 -1.60
N TYR A 442 43.10 -4.29 -0.82
CA TYR A 442 42.51 -3.04 -1.30
C TYR A 442 43.60 -1.99 -1.52
N ASP A 443 43.58 -1.35 -2.69
CA ASP A 443 44.50 -0.26 -3.03
C ASP A 443 43.70 0.99 -3.44
N ASP A 444 43.69 1.98 -2.54
CA ASP A 444 42.96 3.23 -2.74
C ASP A 444 43.58 4.13 -3.84
N THR A 445 44.79 3.82 -4.31
CA THR A 445 45.49 4.55 -5.37
C THR A 445 45.04 4.16 -6.78
N LEU A 446 44.31 3.05 -6.92
CA LEU A 446 43.77 2.59 -8.19
C LEU A 446 42.64 3.49 -8.69
N GLY A 447 42.53 3.61 -10.01
CA GLY A 447 41.44 4.34 -10.67
C GLY A 447 40.15 3.54 -10.66
N ALA A 448 39.01 4.22 -10.60
CA ALA A 448 37.69 3.59 -10.57
C ALA A 448 37.16 3.10 -11.94
N GLY A 449 37.87 3.38 -13.04
CA GLY A 449 37.28 3.25 -14.38
C GLY A 449 36.32 4.41 -14.70
N ALA A 450 35.80 4.40 -15.92
CA ALA A 450 34.84 5.40 -16.39
C ALA A 450 33.43 4.80 -16.42
N ILE A 451 32.42 5.65 -16.22
CA ILE A 451 31.02 5.25 -16.34
C ILE A 451 30.71 4.98 -17.82
N ALA A 452 30.34 3.74 -18.12
CA ALA A 452 29.88 3.35 -19.44
C ALA A 452 28.53 4.00 -19.77
N VAL A 453 28.33 4.41 -21.03
CA VAL A 453 27.09 5.05 -21.51
C VAL A 453 26.65 6.23 -20.60
N PRO A 454 27.51 7.25 -20.41
CA PRO A 454 27.28 8.28 -19.41
C PRO A 454 26.08 9.15 -19.76
N ARG A 455 25.33 9.56 -18.73
CA ARG A 455 24.25 10.52 -18.85
C ARG A 455 24.77 11.87 -19.30
N THR A 456 24.11 12.42 -20.32
CA THR A 456 24.39 13.78 -20.83
C THR A 456 23.21 14.74 -20.67
N THR A 457 22.03 14.22 -20.32
CA THR A 457 20.81 15.02 -20.11
C THR A 457 20.69 15.53 -18.68
N GLU A 458 20.21 16.76 -18.53
CA GLU A 458 19.84 17.33 -17.23
C GLU A 458 18.61 16.63 -16.64
N TYR A 459 18.41 16.76 -15.32
CA TYR A 459 17.27 16.22 -14.58
C TYR A 459 17.04 17.05 -13.31
N LEU A 460 15.83 17.00 -12.76
CA LEU A 460 15.44 17.69 -11.53
C LEU A 460 15.71 19.20 -11.61
N THR A 461 15.45 19.79 -12.78
CA THR A 461 15.69 21.23 -13.04
C THR A 461 14.63 22.12 -12.39
N HIS A 462 13.48 21.55 -12.01
CA HIS A 462 12.41 22.28 -11.33
C HIS A 462 12.91 22.89 -9.98
N PRO A 463 12.51 24.12 -9.61
CA PRO A 463 13.03 24.79 -8.41
C PRO A 463 12.82 24.05 -7.09
N VAL A 464 11.81 23.18 -6.98
CA VAL A 464 11.58 22.36 -5.77
C VAL A 464 12.81 21.53 -5.41
N PHE A 465 13.54 21.02 -6.41
CA PHE A 465 14.74 20.21 -6.23
C PHE A 465 16.01 21.04 -6.04
N ASN A 466 15.89 22.37 -5.92
CA ASN A 466 17.04 23.29 -5.87
C ASN A 466 16.94 24.32 -4.72
N THR A 467 15.81 24.41 -4.03
CA THR A 467 15.53 25.47 -3.03
C THR A 467 15.48 24.98 -1.57
N HIS A 468 15.41 23.67 -1.33
CA HIS A 468 15.22 23.08 0.01
C HIS A 468 16.44 22.30 0.53
N ARG A 469 17.65 22.70 0.11
CA ARG A 469 18.93 22.04 0.38
C ARG A 469 19.45 22.13 1.81
N SER A 470 19.10 23.19 2.56
CA SER A 470 19.49 23.29 3.97
C SER A 470 18.49 22.57 4.86
N GLU A 471 18.94 22.00 5.98
CA GLU A 471 18.05 21.30 6.91
C GLU A 471 16.90 22.19 7.40
N THR A 472 17.15 23.48 7.67
CA THR A 472 16.11 24.44 8.03
C THR A 472 15.08 24.64 6.90
N ALA A 473 15.52 24.71 5.65
CA ALA A 473 14.61 24.85 4.50
C ALA A 473 13.79 23.58 4.30
N MET A 474 14.40 22.40 4.41
CA MET A 474 13.70 21.12 4.36
C MET A 474 12.69 20.97 5.49
N LEU A 475 13.07 21.30 6.73
CA LEU A 475 12.17 21.29 7.88
C LEU A 475 10.93 22.18 7.66
N ARG A 476 11.13 23.37 7.11
CA ARG A 476 10.03 24.29 6.75
C ARG A 476 9.18 23.75 5.61
N TYR A 477 9.79 23.11 4.61
CA TYR A 477 9.06 22.54 3.48
C TYR A 477 8.17 21.38 3.92
N LEU A 478 8.72 20.41 4.66
CA LEU A 478 7.95 19.30 5.23
C LEU A 478 6.81 19.80 6.11
N ARG A 479 7.06 20.82 6.95
CA ARG A 479 6.03 21.42 7.78
C ARG A 479 4.93 22.10 6.95
N LYS A 480 5.32 22.87 5.92
CA LYS A 480 4.39 23.55 5.01
C LYS A 480 3.47 22.54 4.31
N LEU A 481 4.00 21.41 3.87
CA LEU A 481 3.20 20.36 3.24
C LEU A 481 2.27 19.68 4.25
N SER A 482 2.77 19.29 5.44
CA SER A 482 1.90 18.67 6.44
C SER A 482 0.78 19.59 6.94
N ASP A 483 1.02 20.91 6.98
CA ASP A 483 -0.03 21.87 7.37
C ASP A 483 -1.18 21.95 6.34
N LYS A 484 -0.93 21.58 5.08
CA LYS A 484 -1.96 21.51 4.01
C LYS A 484 -2.82 20.25 4.10
N ASP A 485 -2.46 19.29 4.94
CA ASP A 485 -3.11 17.99 5.02
C ASP A 485 -3.93 17.85 6.31
N TYR A 486 -5.09 17.21 6.18
CA TYR A 486 -5.88 16.75 7.31
C TYR A 486 -5.56 15.28 7.60
N ALA A 487 -5.17 15.00 8.84
CA ALA A 487 -4.70 13.71 9.34
C ALA A 487 -5.28 13.46 10.75
N LEU A 488 -5.05 12.27 11.35
CA LEU A 488 -5.69 11.88 12.63
C LEU A 488 -5.17 12.68 13.83
N ASP A 489 -4.06 13.41 13.70
CA ASP A 489 -3.60 14.35 14.73
C ASP A 489 -4.45 15.63 14.80
N ARG A 490 -5.40 15.83 13.87
CA ARG A 490 -6.34 16.96 13.86
C ARG A 490 -7.76 16.60 14.31
N GLY A 491 -8.23 15.39 14.00
CA GLY A 491 -9.57 14.91 14.31
C GLY A 491 -9.95 13.68 13.50
N MET A 492 -11.16 13.20 13.74
CA MET A 492 -11.65 11.93 13.17
C MET A 492 -11.71 11.97 11.64
N ILE A 493 -11.29 10.87 11.01
CA ILE A 493 -11.45 10.61 9.58
C ILE A 493 -12.36 9.37 9.44
N PRO A 494 -13.70 9.53 9.36
CA PRO A 494 -14.63 8.39 9.47
C PRO A 494 -14.84 7.67 8.13
N LEU A 495 -13.76 7.29 7.46
CA LEU A 495 -13.80 6.60 6.16
C LEU A 495 -14.27 5.16 6.33
N GLY A 496 -15.49 4.86 5.86
CA GLY A 496 -15.99 3.50 5.71
C GLY A 496 -15.04 2.57 4.96
N SER A 497 -14.94 1.32 5.40
CA SER A 497 -14.05 0.26 4.91
C SER A 497 -12.56 0.61 5.02
N CYS A 498 -12.16 1.57 5.86
CA CYS A 498 -10.76 1.98 6.01
C CYS A 498 -10.23 1.81 7.44
N THR A 499 -11.10 1.72 8.45
CA THR A 499 -10.73 1.57 9.85
C THR A 499 -9.62 2.53 10.27
N MET A 500 -9.92 3.83 10.26
CA MET A 500 -9.00 4.91 10.62
C MET A 500 -8.77 4.98 12.14
N LYS A 501 -8.32 3.88 12.74
CA LYS A 501 -8.06 3.74 14.18
C LYS A 501 -6.71 4.35 14.59
N LEU A 502 -6.44 4.35 15.90
CA LEU A 502 -5.16 4.77 16.44
C LEU A 502 -3.99 3.97 15.82
N ASN A 503 -2.95 4.69 15.39
CA ASN A 503 -1.61 4.15 15.17
C ASN A 503 -0.73 4.58 16.36
N ALA A 504 -0.59 3.73 17.38
CA ALA A 504 -0.04 4.17 18.64
C ALA A 504 1.47 4.41 18.53
N THR A 505 1.99 5.43 19.22
CA THR A 505 3.43 5.75 19.19
C THR A 505 4.29 4.55 19.62
N THR A 506 3.87 3.82 20.66
CA THR A 506 4.52 2.60 21.12
C THR A 506 4.60 1.51 20.04
N GLU A 507 3.61 1.41 19.16
CA GLU A 507 3.61 0.44 18.05
C GLU A 507 4.56 0.89 16.92
N MET A 508 4.74 2.20 16.74
CA MET A 508 5.56 2.81 15.69
C MET A 508 7.06 2.86 16.02
N GLU A 509 7.42 2.97 17.31
CA GLU A 509 8.81 3.06 17.79
C GLU A 509 9.77 2.03 17.17
N PRO A 510 9.45 0.73 17.04
CA PRO A 510 10.37 -0.27 16.54
C PRO A 510 10.71 -0.14 15.05
N VAL A 511 9.87 0.55 14.27
CA VAL A 511 10.03 0.63 12.81
C VAL A 511 11.38 1.24 12.44
N THR A 512 11.87 2.22 13.21
CA THR A 512 13.14 2.91 12.93
C THR A 512 14.35 2.34 13.70
N TRP A 513 14.18 1.22 14.41
CA TRP A 513 15.32 0.56 15.08
C TRP A 513 16.24 -0.10 14.04
N PRO A 514 17.56 0.14 14.07
CA PRO A 514 18.48 -0.41 13.08
C PRO A 514 18.38 -1.93 12.92
N GLU A 515 18.13 -2.65 14.01
CA GLU A 515 17.98 -4.11 14.03
C GLU A 515 16.77 -4.63 13.23
N PHE A 516 15.78 -3.77 12.97
CA PHE A 516 14.68 -4.05 12.05
C PHE A 516 14.85 -3.32 10.71
N ALA A 517 15.33 -2.09 10.73
CA ALA A 517 15.39 -1.21 9.57
C ALA A 517 16.53 -1.52 8.58
N ASP A 518 17.70 -1.96 9.07
CA ASP A 518 18.92 -2.10 8.28
C ASP A 518 19.22 -3.55 7.87
N LEU A 519 18.28 -4.48 8.04
CA LEU A 519 18.45 -5.87 7.62
C LEU A 519 18.09 -6.06 6.14
N HIS A 520 18.96 -6.72 5.37
CA HIS A 520 18.72 -7.02 3.95
C HIS A 520 17.76 -8.23 3.79
N PRO A 521 16.75 -8.20 2.90
CA PRO A 521 15.75 -9.27 2.77
C PRO A 521 16.32 -10.67 2.49
N PHE A 522 17.46 -10.73 1.82
CA PHE A 522 18.17 -11.97 1.46
C PHE A 522 19.40 -12.24 2.33
N ALA A 523 19.50 -11.60 3.51
CA ALA A 523 20.49 -11.99 4.50
C ALA A 523 20.30 -13.45 4.93
N PRO A 524 21.36 -14.16 5.38
CA PRO A 524 21.22 -15.50 5.95
C PRO A 524 20.12 -15.54 7.02
N VAL A 525 19.23 -16.53 6.94
CA VAL A 525 18.00 -16.55 7.76
C VAL A 525 18.29 -16.61 9.26
N GLU A 526 19.39 -17.24 9.65
CA GLU A 526 19.86 -17.29 11.03
C GLU A 526 20.31 -15.93 11.57
N ASP A 527 20.73 -15.01 10.70
CA ASP A 527 21.07 -13.63 11.05
C ASP A 527 19.80 -12.76 11.18
N ALA A 528 18.64 -13.28 10.74
CA ALA A 528 17.31 -12.68 10.87
C ALA A 528 16.45 -13.38 11.94
N ALA A 529 17.06 -14.07 12.92
CA ALA A 529 16.34 -14.89 13.89
C ALA A 529 15.27 -14.12 14.70
N GLY A 530 15.48 -12.83 14.95
CA GLY A 530 14.50 -11.94 15.57
C GLY A 530 13.26 -11.75 14.70
N TYR A 531 13.46 -11.43 13.41
CA TYR A 531 12.37 -11.32 12.43
C TYR A 531 11.61 -12.63 12.26
N VAL A 532 12.31 -13.76 12.08
CA VAL A 532 11.67 -15.08 11.93
C VAL A 532 10.79 -15.41 13.14
N LYS A 533 11.26 -15.07 14.36
CA LYS A 533 10.46 -15.27 15.57
C LYS A 533 9.25 -14.36 15.64
N LEU A 534 9.41 -13.06 15.30
CA LEU A 534 8.35 -12.06 15.27
C LEU A 534 7.26 -12.45 14.28
N ILE A 535 7.64 -12.75 13.03
CA ILE A 535 6.75 -13.18 11.95
C ILE A 535 5.98 -14.43 12.38
N GLY A 536 6.68 -15.46 12.87
CA GLY A 536 6.01 -16.69 13.30
C GLY A 536 5.08 -16.49 14.51
N GLN A 537 5.34 -15.52 15.40
CA GLN A 537 4.38 -15.14 16.45
C GLN A 537 3.15 -14.49 15.86
N LEU A 538 3.33 -13.49 14.99
CA LEU A 538 2.26 -12.77 14.35
C LEU A 538 1.36 -13.71 13.52
N GLU A 539 1.94 -14.57 12.68
CA GLU A 539 1.19 -15.55 11.87
C GLU A 539 0.33 -16.48 12.74
N ARG A 540 0.83 -16.94 13.89
CA ARG A 540 0.06 -17.78 14.82
C ARG A 540 -1.09 -17.02 15.46
N TRP A 541 -0.87 -15.77 15.86
CA TRP A 541 -1.93 -14.95 16.44
C TRP A 541 -3.00 -14.60 15.40
N LEU A 542 -2.59 -14.27 14.17
CA LEU A 542 -3.49 -14.02 13.06
C LEU A 542 -4.31 -15.27 12.70
N ALA A 543 -3.71 -16.46 12.74
CA ALA A 543 -4.44 -17.72 12.58
C ALA A 543 -5.49 -17.92 13.70
N GLU A 544 -5.14 -17.65 14.95
CA GLU A 544 -6.05 -17.78 16.09
C GLU A 544 -7.26 -16.84 15.98
N VAL A 545 -7.04 -15.54 15.68
CA VAL A 545 -8.14 -14.57 15.61
C VAL A 545 -9.05 -14.74 14.39
N THR A 546 -8.61 -15.51 13.39
CA THR A 546 -9.38 -15.79 12.19
C THR A 546 -10.00 -17.19 12.15
N GLY A 547 -9.53 -18.11 13.00
CA GLY A 547 -9.95 -19.52 12.99
C GLY A 547 -9.33 -20.34 11.86
N TYR A 548 -8.30 -19.82 11.18
CA TYR A 548 -7.59 -20.53 10.11
C TYR A 548 -6.41 -21.36 10.63
N ALA A 549 -5.88 -22.22 9.77
CA ALA A 549 -4.78 -23.14 10.13
C ALA A 549 -3.39 -22.54 9.91
N LYS A 550 -3.23 -21.73 8.85
CA LYS A 550 -1.95 -21.13 8.46
C LYS A 550 -2.14 -19.72 7.92
N VAL A 551 -1.10 -18.89 8.06
CA VAL A 551 -1.03 -17.53 7.52
C VAL A 551 0.29 -17.39 6.77
N SER A 552 0.28 -16.71 5.63
CA SER A 552 1.47 -16.20 4.96
C SER A 552 1.46 -14.68 5.00
N ILE A 553 2.54 -14.08 5.52
CA ILE A 553 2.69 -12.62 5.60
C ILE A 553 3.17 -11.98 4.28
N GLN A 554 3.60 -12.79 3.30
CA GLN A 554 4.27 -12.32 2.09
C GLN A 554 3.50 -11.23 1.31
N PRO A 555 2.17 -11.31 1.11
CA PRO A 555 1.48 -10.31 0.30
C PRO A 555 1.49 -8.92 0.94
N ASN A 556 2.05 -7.94 0.24
CA ASN A 556 2.30 -6.57 0.72
C ASN A 556 1.15 -5.58 0.48
N ALA A 557 -0.07 -6.06 0.23
CA ALA A 557 -1.31 -5.28 0.20
C ALA A 557 -2.54 -6.20 0.27
N GLY A 558 -3.71 -5.68 0.65
CA GLY A 558 -4.93 -6.48 0.70
C GLY A 558 -5.29 -7.11 -0.65
N SER A 559 -5.15 -6.35 -1.74
CA SER A 559 -5.35 -6.85 -3.11
C SER A 559 -4.36 -7.97 -3.49
N GLN A 560 -3.14 -7.96 -2.94
CA GLN A 560 -2.19 -9.05 -3.12
C GLN A 560 -2.54 -10.27 -2.28
N GLY A 561 -3.15 -10.08 -1.10
CA GLY A 561 -3.72 -11.17 -0.30
C GLY A 561 -4.91 -11.85 -1.00
N GLU A 562 -5.77 -11.07 -1.67
CA GLU A 562 -6.83 -11.59 -2.53
C GLU A 562 -6.29 -12.46 -3.65
N LEU A 563 -5.34 -11.93 -4.41
CA LEU A 563 -4.66 -12.71 -5.43
C LEU A 563 -4.04 -13.99 -4.87
N ALA A 564 -3.28 -13.89 -3.77
CA ALA A 564 -2.60 -15.03 -3.17
C ALA A 564 -3.60 -16.12 -2.75
N GLY A 565 -4.72 -15.73 -2.15
CA GLY A 565 -5.78 -16.66 -1.75
C GLY A 565 -6.48 -17.32 -2.94
N LEU A 566 -6.77 -16.56 -4.00
CA LEU A 566 -7.37 -17.09 -5.22
C LEU A 566 -6.42 -18.02 -5.98
N LEU A 567 -5.12 -17.73 -6.00
CA LEU A 567 -4.11 -18.63 -6.55
C LEU A 567 -3.97 -19.90 -5.71
N ALA A 568 -4.06 -19.81 -4.38
CA ALA A 568 -4.08 -20.99 -3.52
C ALA A 568 -5.32 -21.88 -3.79
N ILE A 569 -6.51 -21.28 -3.97
CA ILE A 569 -7.73 -22.00 -4.38
C ILE A 569 -7.51 -22.68 -5.74
N ARG A 570 -6.95 -21.97 -6.72
CA ARG A 570 -6.66 -22.52 -8.05
C ARG A 570 -5.66 -23.68 -7.96
N GLY A 571 -4.59 -23.54 -7.20
CA GLY A 571 -3.60 -24.59 -6.96
C GLY A 571 -4.21 -25.83 -6.32
N TYR A 572 -5.13 -25.63 -5.36
CA TYR A 572 -5.89 -26.71 -4.75
C TYR A 572 -6.75 -27.47 -5.77
N HIS A 573 -7.58 -26.79 -6.55
CA HIS A 573 -8.44 -27.43 -7.56
C HIS A 573 -7.62 -28.24 -8.58
N ARG A 574 -6.52 -27.68 -9.08
CA ARG A 574 -5.60 -28.37 -9.98
C ARG A 574 -5.00 -29.63 -9.37
N ALA A 575 -4.60 -29.57 -8.10
CA ALA A 575 -4.07 -30.73 -7.40
C ALA A 575 -5.13 -31.83 -7.18
N GLN A 576 -6.42 -31.51 -7.23
CA GLN A 576 -7.51 -32.48 -7.25
C GLN A 576 -7.86 -33.00 -8.66
N GLY A 577 -7.22 -32.47 -9.71
CA GLY A 577 -7.52 -32.79 -11.10
C GLY A 577 -8.62 -31.93 -11.74
N ASP A 578 -9.11 -30.91 -11.02
CA ASP A 578 -10.18 -30.02 -11.46
C ASP A 578 -9.63 -28.77 -12.19
N GLU A 579 -8.98 -28.96 -13.33
CA GLU A 579 -8.32 -27.89 -14.11
C GLU A 579 -9.29 -26.82 -14.65
N ASP A 580 -10.55 -27.19 -14.88
CA ASP A 580 -11.57 -26.31 -15.50
C ASP A 580 -12.34 -25.44 -14.49
N ARG A 581 -12.07 -25.58 -13.18
CA ARG A 581 -12.68 -24.75 -12.13
C ARG A 581 -12.07 -23.35 -12.13
N ASN A 582 -12.71 -22.44 -12.87
CA ASN A 582 -12.26 -21.06 -13.04
C ASN A 582 -13.35 -19.99 -12.83
N VAL A 583 -14.57 -20.35 -12.42
CA VAL A 583 -15.64 -19.38 -12.14
C VAL A 583 -15.53 -18.87 -10.71
N CYS A 584 -15.47 -17.54 -10.55
CA CYS A 584 -15.53 -16.86 -9.27
C CYS A 584 -16.85 -16.09 -9.15
N LEU A 585 -17.69 -16.49 -8.21
CA LEU A 585 -18.92 -15.78 -7.87
C LEU A 585 -18.58 -14.55 -7.02
N ILE A 586 -19.11 -13.38 -7.37
CA ILE A 586 -18.83 -12.13 -6.65
C ILE A 586 -20.15 -11.37 -6.41
N PRO A 587 -20.58 -11.12 -5.17
CA PRO A 587 -21.72 -10.27 -4.87
C PRO A 587 -21.55 -8.86 -5.47
N ALA A 588 -22.64 -8.25 -5.93
CA ALA A 588 -22.61 -6.91 -6.52
C ALA A 588 -22.05 -5.84 -5.55
N SER A 589 -22.23 -6.04 -4.24
CA SER A 589 -21.75 -5.17 -3.16
C SER A 589 -20.24 -5.29 -2.89
N ALA A 590 -19.58 -6.35 -3.36
CA ALA A 590 -18.16 -6.58 -3.08
C ALA A 590 -17.27 -5.43 -3.58
N HIS A 591 -16.14 -5.24 -2.90
CA HIS A 591 -15.16 -4.23 -3.26
C HIS A 591 -14.59 -4.46 -4.67
N GLY A 592 -14.15 -3.38 -5.32
CA GLY A 592 -13.69 -3.42 -6.71
C GLY A 592 -12.43 -4.27 -6.91
N THR A 593 -11.62 -4.42 -5.86
CA THR A 593 -10.43 -5.28 -5.83
C THR A 593 -10.79 -6.74 -6.05
N ASN A 594 -11.88 -7.24 -5.45
CA ASN A 594 -12.27 -8.66 -5.54
C ASN A 594 -12.39 -9.11 -7.01
N ALA A 595 -13.10 -8.30 -7.82
CA ALA A 595 -13.31 -8.60 -9.23
C ALA A 595 -12.01 -8.46 -10.05
N ALA A 596 -11.19 -7.44 -9.76
CA ALA A 596 -9.90 -7.26 -10.42
C ALA A 596 -8.92 -8.40 -10.09
N SER A 597 -8.84 -8.81 -8.82
CA SER A 597 -8.01 -9.92 -8.32
C SER A 597 -8.45 -11.26 -8.91
N ALA A 598 -9.76 -11.51 -9.04
CA ALA A 598 -10.28 -12.71 -9.70
C ALA A 598 -9.85 -12.81 -11.17
N VAL A 599 -10.00 -11.72 -11.95
CA VAL A 599 -9.50 -11.70 -13.33
C VAL A 599 -7.99 -11.89 -13.38
N MET A 600 -7.26 -11.25 -12.47
CA MET A 600 -5.81 -11.33 -12.38
C MET A 600 -5.31 -12.73 -11.97
N ALA A 601 -6.14 -13.53 -11.26
CA ALA A 601 -5.91 -14.93 -10.95
C ALA A 601 -6.36 -15.89 -12.07
N GLY A 602 -6.76 -15.37 -13.24
CA GLY A 602 -7.22 -16.17 -14.38
C GLY A 602 -8.66 -16.68 -14.25
N MET A 603 -9.46 -16.11 -13.34
CA MET A 603 -10.84 -16.54 -13.10
C MET A 603 -11.86 -15.70 -13.88
N LYS A 604 -12.97 -16.34 -14.25
CA LYS A 604 -14.15 -15.70 -14.83
C LYS A 604 -15.09 -15.22 -13.71
N VAL A 605 -15.26 -13.90 -13.62
CA VAL A 605 -16.19 -13.29 -12.68
C VAL A 605 -17.64 -13.50 -13.13
N VAL A 606 -18.48 -13.96 -12.20
CA VAL A 606 -19.94 -14.04 -12.35
C VAL A 606 -20.58 -13.31 -11.18
N VAL A 607 -21.26 -12.21 -11.46
CA VAL A 607 -21.87 -11.36 -10.43
C VAL A 607 -23.06 -12.06 -9.82
N VAL A 608 -23.18 -12.09 -8.49
CA VAL A 608 -24.37 -12.52 -7.74
C VAL A 608 -25.17 -11.29 -7.32
N LYS A 609 -26.49 -11.34 -7.46
CA LYS A 609 -27.38 -10.22 -7.11
C LYS A 609 -27.45 -10.02 -5.60
N GLY A 610 -27.79 -8.79 -5.21
CA GLY A 610 -28.24 -8.48 -3.86
C GLY A 610 -29.74 -8.21 -3.85
N ASN A 611 -30.36 -8.43 -2.69
CA ASN A 611 -31.73 -8.04 -2.40
C ASN A 611 -31.83 -6.52 -2.16
N ASP A 612 -33.04 -5.98 -2.14
CA ASP A 612 -33.29 -4.55 -1.89
C ASP A 612 -32.83 -4.11 -0.47
N ASP A 613 -32.77 -5.05 0.48
CA ASP A 613 -32.25 -4.86 1.84
C ASP A 613 -30.71 -4.95 1.93
N GLY A 614 -30.02 -5.13 0.79
CA GLY A 614 -28.56 -5.16 0.70
C GLY A 614 -27.92 -6.52 0.99
N THR A 615 -28.69 -7.56 1.34
CA THR A 615 -28.19 -8.93 1.55
C THR A 615 -27.94 -9.66 0.23
N ILE A 616 -27.18 -10.76 0.26
CA ILE A 616 -26.99 -11.62 -0.92
C ILE A 616 -28.30 -12.33 -1.30
N ASP A 617 -28.67 -12.28 -2.59
CA ASP A 617 -29.79 -13.05 -3.13
C ASP A 617 -29.44 -14.55 -3.18
N LEU A 618 -29.94 -15.31 -2.21
CA LEU A 618 -29.66 -16.75 -2.08
C LEU A 618 -30.22 -17.58 -3.24
N ASP A 619 -31.32 -17.16 -3.88
CA ASP A 619 -31.89 -17.91 -4.99
C ASP A 619 -31.08 -17.71 -6.27
N ASP A 620 -30.64 -16.48 -6.54
CA ASP A 620 -29.69 -16.18 -7.60
C ASP A 620 -28.33 -16.87 -7.36
N LEU A 621 -27.85 -16.92 -6.11
CA LEU A 621 -26.65 -17.67 -5.73
C LEU A 621 -26.80 -19.17 -6.02
N ARG A 622 -27.88 -19.82 -5.56
CA ARG A 622 -28.14 -21.25 -5.83
C ARG A 622 -28.22 -21.52 -7.32
N SER A 623 -28.91 -20.66 -8.07
CA SER A 623 -29.03 -20.78 -9.53
C SER A 623 -27.66 -20.72 -10.20
N LYS A 624 -26.81 -19.76 -9.84
CA LYS A 624 -25.47 -19.59 -10.43
C LYS A 624 -24.48 -20.68 -10.01
N ALA A 625 -24.55 -21.10 -8.75
CA ALA A 625 -23.75 -22.23 -8.26
C ALA A 625 -24.10 -23.52 -9.02
N ALA A 626 -25.39 -23.79 -9.26
CA ALA A 626 -25.85 -24.93 -10.05
C ALA A 626 -25.46 -24.79 -11.54
N GLU A 627 -25.66 -23.61 -12.15
CA GLU A 627 -25.28 -23.34 -13.54
C GLU A 627 -23.78 -23.53 -13.81
N HIS A 628 -22.95 -23.24 -12.81
CA HIS A 628 -21.50 -23.28 -12.93
C HIS A 628 -20.84 -24.41 -12.14
N ALA A 629 -21.59 -25.41 -11.65
CA ALA A 629 -21.10 -26.43 -10.71
C ALA A 629 -19.78 -27.11 -11.13
N GLU A 630 -19.65 -27.48 -12.42
CA GLU A 630 -18.45 -28.13 -12.97
C GLU A 630 -17.24 -27.20 -13.10
N ARG A 631 -17.48 -25.88 -13.13
CA ARG A 631 -16.44 -24.84 -13.30
C ARG A 631 -16.32 -23.91 -12.10
N LEU A 632 -17.07 -24.14 -11.03
CA LEU A 632 -17.11 -23.27 -9.86
C LEU A 632 -15.81 -23.41 -9.08
N ALA A 633 -15.01 -22.35 -9.06
CA ALA A 633 -13.75 -22.29 -8.32
C ALA A 633 -13.97 -21.71 -6.93
N ALA A 634 -14.64 -20.55 -6.86
CA ALA A 634 -14.78 -19.81 -5.62
C ALA A 634 -16.02 -18.91 -5.58
N ILE A 635 -16.37 -18.47 -4.38
CA ILE A 635 -17.07 -17.20 -4.13
C ILE A 635 -16.17 -16.26 -3.35
N MET A 636 -16.23 -14.96 -3.63
CA MET A 636 -15.63 -13.93 -2.78
C MET A 636 -16.74 -13.15 -2.08
N ILE A 637 -16.84 -13.28 -0.76
CA ILE A 637 -17.74 -12.50 0.09
C ILE A 637 -16.95 -11.57 0.99
N THR A 638 -17.57 -10.50 1.50
CA THR A 638 -17.02 -9.66 2.56
C THR A 638 -17.90 -9.86 3.79
N TYR A 639 -17.30 -10.06 4.97
CA TYR A 639 -18.08 -10.25 6.19
C TYR A 639 -17.49 -9.47 7.37
N PRO A 640 -18.28 -8.62 8.06
CA PRO A 640 -19.61 -8.13 7.67
C PRO A 640 -19.58 -7.49 6.28
N SER A 641 -20.73 -7.42 5.61
CA SER A 641 -20.77 -6.97 4.21
C SER A 641 -20.29 -5.52 4.09
N THR A 642 -19.95 -5.09 2.87
CA THR A 642 -19.60 -3.69 2.58
C THR A 642 -20.76 -2.71 2.83
N HIS A 643 -21.96 -3.20 3.13
CA HIS A 643 -23.08 -2.38 3.60
C HIS A 643 -23.04 -2.11 5.11
N GLY A 644 -22.06 -2.66 5.84
CA GLY A 644 -21.92 -2.49 7.28
C GLY A 644 -22.92 -3.32 8.08
N VAL A 645 -23.33 -4.49 7.58
CA VAL A 645 -24.34 -5.34 8.24
C VAL A 645 -23.87 -6.79 8.39
N TYR A 646 -24.24 -7.43 9.50
CA TYR A 646 -24.06 -8.86 9.70
C TYR A 646 -25.18 -9.63 8.99
N GLU A 647 -24.83 -10.36 7.93
CA GLU A 647 -25.79 -11.25 7.26
C GLU A 647 -25.96 -12.56 8.05
N GLU A 648 -27.20 -12.94 8.37
CA GLU A 648 -27.50 -14.19 9.07
C GLU A 648 -27.18 -15.44 8.24
N SER A 649 -27.30 -15.31 6.91
CA SER A 649 -27.24 -16.40 5.95
C SER A 649 -25.81 -16.79 5.55
N VAL A 650 -24.76 -16.18 6.13
CA VAL A 650 -23.36 -16.39 5.71
C VAL A 650 -22.94 -17.87 5.71
N ARG A 651 -23.35 -18.65 6.73
CA ARG A 651 -23.08 -20.10 6.75
C ARG A 651 -23.78 -20.86 5.63
N GLU A 652 -24.99 -20.42 5.25
CA GLU A 652 -25.72 -21.00 4.13
C GLU A 652 -25.07 -20.64 2.80
N VAL A 653 -24.57 -19.41 2.63
CA VAL A 653 -23.78 -19.00 1.46
C VAL A 653 -22.55 -19.90 1.32
N CYS A 654 -21.78 -20.09 2.39
CA CYS A 654 -20.62 -20.99 2.39
C CYS A 654 -21.01 -22.42 1.97
N ARG A 655 -22.06 -22.97 2.59
CA ARG A 655 -22.57 -24.31 2.28
C ARG A 655 -22.98 -24.47 0.82
N ILE A 656 -23.74 -23.51 0.25
CA ILE A 656 -24.17 -23.58 -1.15
C ILE A 656 -22.96 -23.70 -2.09
N VAL A 657 -21.89 -22.98 -1.82
CA VAL A 657 -20.68 -23.02 -2.64
C VAL A 657 -19.91 -24.32 -2.46
N HIS A 658 -19.73 -24.78 -1.21
CA HIS A 658 -19.09 -26.05 -0.90
C HIS A 658 -19.84 -27.24 -1.51
N ASP A 659 -21.17 -27.25 -1.47
CA ASP A 659 -22.03 -28.30 -2.05
C ASP A 659 -21.84 -28.44 -3.58
N HIS A 660 -21.31 -27.40 -4.25
CA HIS A 660 -21.01 -27.39 -5.68
C HIS A 660 -19.49 -27.44 -5.97
N GLY A 661 -18.67 -27.77 -4.97
CA GLY A 661 -17.22 -27.97 -5.10
C GLY A 661 -16.40 -26.68 -5.19
N GLY A 662 -16.99 -25.52 -4.95
CA GLY A 662 -16.27 -24.25 -4.86
C GLY A 662 -15.57 -24.06 -3.51
N GLN A 663 -14.74 -23.03 -3.41
CA GLN A 663 -14.11 -22.57 -2.17
C GLN A 663 -14.65 -21.18 -1.76
N VAL A 664 -14.58 -20.84 -0.48
CA VAL A 664 -15.11 -19.59 0.05
C VAL A 664 -13.95 -18.68 0.44
N TYR A 665 -13.79 -17.61 -0.33
CA TYR A 665 -12.91 -16.50 0.02
C TYR A 665 -13.69 -15.46 0.81
N VAL A 666 -13.29 -15.20 2.06
CA VAL A 666 -13.86 -14.13 2.90
C VAL A 666 -12.88 -12.97 2.94
N ASP A 667 -13.23 -11.86 2.31
CA ASP A 667 -12.53 -10.60 2.41
C ASP A 667 -12.56 -10.10 3.87
N GLY A 668 -11.38 -10.07 4.50
CA GLY A 668 -11.19 -9.69 5.89
C GLY A 668 -10.88 -8.21 6.10
N ALA A 669 -11.17 -7.33 5.14
CA ALA A 669 -11.06 -5.89 5.33
C ALA A 669 -11.92 -5.37 6.51
N ASN A 670 -13.04 -6.03 6.78
CA ASN A 670 -14.01 -5.68 7.82
C ASN A 670 -13.82 -6.48 9.13
N LEU A 671 -12.64 -7.07 9.34
CA LEU A 671 -12.36 -7.90 10.53
C LEU A 671 -12.42 -7.12 11.85
N ASN A 672 -12.39 -5.78 11.82
CA ASN A 672 -12.55 -4.96 13.03
C ASN A 672 -13.88 -5.20 13.76
N ALA A 673 -14.90 -5.67 13.03
CA ALA A 673 -16.19 -6.08 13.57
C ALA A 673 -16.23 -7.52 14.12
N LEU A 674 -15.16 -8.31 13.98
CA LEU A 674 -15.19 -9.74 14.25
C LEU A 674 -14.24 -10.21 15.36
N LEU A 675 -13.16 -9.47 15.67
CA LEU A 675 -12.14 -9.96 16.59
C LEU A 675 -12.73 -10.30 17.96
N GLY A 676 -12.58 -11.57 18.36
CA GLY A 676 -13.12 -12.11 19.61
C GLY A 676 -14.63 -12.38 19.61
N LEU A 677 -15.36 -12.03 18.54
CA LEU A 677 -16.79 -12.26 18.41
C LEU A 677 -17.13 -13.40 17.44
N ALA A 678 -16.42 -13.49 16.31
CA ALA A 678 -16.61 -14.53 15.30
C ALA A 678 -15.33 -14.76 14.49
N LYS A 679 -15.15 -15.97 13.96
CA LYS A 679 -13.94 -16.37 13.23
C LYS A 679 -14.31 -16.85 11.82
N PRO A 680 -13.81 -16.22 10.74
CA PRO A 680 -14.10 -16.63 9.37
C PRO A 680 -13.91 -18.12 9.07
N GLY A 681 -12.82 -18.72 9.58
CA GLY A 681 -12.55 -20.15 9.40
C GLY A 681 -13.57 -21.08 10.08
N GLU A 682 -14.34 -20.60 11.07
CA GLU A 682 -15.31 -21.41 11.82
C GLU A 682 -16.75 -21.32 11.28
N PHE A 683 -17.05 -20.27 10.51
CA PHE A 683 -18.35 -20.11 9.84
C PHE A 683 -18.36 -20.54 8.36
N GLY A 684 -17.24 -21.08 7.86
CA GLY A 684 -17.15 -21.72 6.54
C GLY A 684 -16.27 -21.02 5.52
N GLY A 685 -15.49 -20.00 5.92
CA GLY A 685 -14.43 -19.47 5.06
C GLY A 685 -13.31 -20.48 4.90
N ASP A 686 -12.75 -20.58 3.69
CA ASP A 686 -11.56 -21.40 3.40
C ASP A 686 -10.29 -20.54 3.39
N VAL A 687 -10.42 -19.27 3.02
CA VAL A 687 -9.31 -18.33 2.93
C VAL A 687 -9.78 -16.89 3.15
N SER A 688 -8.94 -16.09 3.81
CA SER A 688 -9.12 -14.65 3.93
C SER A 688 -7.79 -13.93 3.77
N HIS A 689 -7.81 -12.76 3.14
CA HIS A 689 -6.78 -11.77 3.45
C HIS A 689 -7.18 -10.93 4.67
N LEU A 690 -6.19 -10.31 5.31
CA LEU A 690 -6.38 -9.36 6.40
C LEU A 690 -5.72 -8.03 6.02
N ASN A 691 -6.33 -6.89 6.33
CA ASN A 691 -5.65 -5.60 6.16
C ASN A 691 -4.99 -5.19 7.48
N LEU A 692 -3.69 -5.43 7.62
CA LEU A 692 -2.96 -4.99 8.82
C LEU A 692 -2.96 -3.46 8.98
N HIS A 693 -3.06 -2.74 7.87
CA HIS A 693 -3.16 -1.28 7.79
C HIS A 693 -4.58 -0.73 7.98
N LYS A 694 -5.51 -1.60 8.39
CA LYS A 694 -6.85 -1.22 8.84
C LYS A 694 -7.04 -1.75 10.26
N THR A 695 -7.27 -3.06 10.38
CA THR A 695 -7.65 -3.70 11.64
C THR A 695 -6.51 -3.75 12.66
N PHE A 696 -5.25 -3.82 12.22
CA PHE A 696 -4.09 -4.08 13.09
C PHE A 696 -3.04 -2.95 13.08
N CYS A 697 -3.52 -1.71 12.99
CA CYS A 697 -2.82 -0.47 13.32
C CYS A 697 -1.62 -0.07 12.46
N ILE A 698 -1.24 -0.80 11.40
CA ILE A 698 -0.24 -0.27 10.44
C ILE A 698 -0.78 1.07 9.89
N PRO A 699 0.04 2.14 9.87
CA PRO A 699 -0.45 3.45 9.47
C PRO A 699 -0.84 3.50 8.00
N HIS A 700 -1.89 4.25 7.71
CA HIS A 700 -2.46 4.43 6.38
C HIS A 700 -1.52 5.12 5.38
N GLY A 701 -0.58 5.92 5.86
CA GLY A 701 0.58 6.45 5.11
C GLY A 701 0.23 7.36 3.93
N GLY A 702 -0.94 8.00 3.94
CA GLY A 702 -1.46 8.77 2.79
C GLY A 702 -1.94 7.92 1.62
N GLY A 703 -2.03 6.59 1.79
CA GLY A 703 -2.38 5.61 0.75
C GLY A 703 -1.43 4.41 0.65
N GLY A 704 -0.62 4.14 1.67
CA GLY A 704 0.37 3.07 1.77
C GLY A 704 1.54 3.46 2.70
N PRO A 705 2.07 2.53 3.51
CA PRO A 705 2.20 1.11 3.18
C PRO A 705 1.01 0.25 3.62
N GLY A 706 0.87 -0.91 2.97
CA GLY A 706 -0.02 -1.97 3.41
C GLY A 706 0.75 -3.28 3.65
N VAL A 707 0.11 -4.17 4.40
CA VAL A 707 0.40 -5.61 4.42
C VAL A 707 -0.94 -6.33 4.38
N GLY A 708 -1.04 -7.35 3.53
CA GLY A 708 -2.25 -8.13 3.28
C GLY A 708 -2.07 -9.63 3.52
N PRO A 709 -1.76 -10.09 4.75
CA PRO A 709 -1.50 -11.50 5.00
C PRO A 709 -2.67 -12.37 4.56
N VAL A 710 -2.37 -13.53 3.99
CA VAL A 710 -3.39 -14.50 3.56
C VAL A 710 -3.44 -15.65 4.55
N ALA A 711 -4.60 -15.84 5.17
CA ALA A 711 -4.91 -16.87 6.14
C ALA A 711 -5.79 -17.95 5.51
N VAL A 712 -5.46 -19.22 5.72
CA VAL A 712 -6.09 -20.34 5.00
C VAL A 712 -6.42 -21.52 5.91
N ALA A 713 -7.49 -22.23 5.54
CA ALA A 713 -7.82 -23.55 6.06
C ALA A 713 -6.73 -24.57 5.69
N ALA A 714 -6.71 -25.70 6.42
CA ALA A 714 -5.61 -26.65 6.37
C ALA A 714 -5.34 -27.23 4.98
N HIS A 715 -6.39 -27.46 4.16
CA HIS A 715 -6.25 -28.03 2.82
C HIS A 715 -5.66 -27.06 1.79
N LEU A 716 -5.73 -25.74 2.04
CA LEU A 716 -5.13 -24.72 1.17
C LEU A 716 -3.69 -24.37 1.57
N ALA A 717 -3.24 -24.74 2.77
CA ALA A 717 -1.91 -24.42 3.28
C ALA A 717 -0.74 -24.85 2.36
N PRO A 718 -0.76 -26.01 1.66
CA PRO A 718 0.30 -26.39 0.73
C PRO A 718 0.44 -25.48 -0.50
N TYR A 719 -0.56 -24.64 -0.79
CA TYR A 719 -0.60 -23.76 -1.96
C TYR A 719 -0.40 -22.28 -1.61
N LEU A 720 -0.05 -21.98 -0.35
CA LEU A 720 0.36 -20.62 0.03
C LEU A 720 1.56 -20.15 -0.79
N PRO A 721 1.76 -18.83 -0.95
CA PRO A 721 2.94 -18.29 -1.63
C PRO A 721 4.25 -18.80 -1.01
N ASN A 722 5.27 -18.94 -1.84
CA ASN A 722 6.65 -19.27 -1.45
C ASN A 722 7.62 -18.27 -2.07
N HIS A 723 8.94 -18.48 -1.96
CA HIS A 723 9.92 -17.56 -2.53
C HIS A 723 11.20 -18.30 -2.97
N PRO A 724 11.74 -18.05 -4.19
CA PRO A 724 12.87 -18.82 -4.74
C PRO A 724 14.20 -18.60 -4.02
N LEU A 725 14.32 -17.52 -3.25
CA LEU A 725 15.54 -17.18 -2.50
C LEU A 725 15.46 -17.52 -1.00
N LEU A 726 14.32 -18.06 -0.52
CA LEU A 726 14.17 -18.42 0.89
C LEU A 726 13.10 -19.51 1.07
N ASP A 727 13.53 -20.74 1.32
CA ASP A 727 12.65 -21.91 1.50
C ASP A 727 11.69 -21.76 2.69
N GLN A 728 12.07 -21.01 3.73
CA GLN A 728 11.22 -20.78 4.92
C GLN A 728 10.04 -19.84 4.65
N ALA A 729 9.98 -19.20 3.47
CA ALA A 729 8.94 -18.23 3.14
C ALA A 729 7.62 -18.85 2.64
N GLY A 730 7.53 -20.19 2.57
CA GLY A 730 6.32 -20.89 2.17
C GLY A 730 6.56 -22.36 1.85
N PRO A 731 5.51 -23.12 1.48
CA PRO A 731 5.66 -24.52 1.06
C PRO A 731 6.33 -24.62 -0.33
N GLU A 732 7.13 -25.65 -0.56
CA GLU A 732 7.72 -25.92 -1.88
C GLU A 732 6.64 -26.08 -2.98
N SER A 733 5.50 -26.68 -2.64
CA SER A 733 4.32 -26.82 -3.53
C SER A 733 3.51 -25.53 -3.72
N GLY A 734 3.95 -24.41 -3.15
CA GLY A 734 3.30 -23.12 -3.23
C GLY A 734 3.19 -22.58 -4.66
N VAL A 735 2.26 -21.66 -4.87
CA VAL A 735 1.96 -21.08 -6.20
C VAL A 735 3.05 -20.19 -6.80
N GLY A 736 4.16 -19.95 -6.09
CA GLY A 736 5.18 -18.97 -6.44
C GLY A 736 5.07 -17.67 -5.61
N PRO A 737 6.03 -16.75 -5.76
CA PRO A 737 6.04 -15.49 -5.04
C PRO A 737 5.03 -14.49 -5.57
N ILE A 738 4.36 -13.82 -4.65
CA ILE A 738 3.40 -12.74 -4.88
C ILE A 738 4.05 -11.36 -4.76
N SER A 739 5.12 -11.27 -3.98
CA SER A 739 5.88 -10.05 -3.70
C SER A 739 7.37 -10.30 -3.91
N ALA A 740 8.15 -9.24 -4.15
CA ALA A 740 9.58 -9.35 -4.45
C ALA A 740 10.43 -9.82 -3.25
N ALA A 741 10.00 -9.55 -2.02
CA ALA A 741 10.66 -10.00 -0.81
C ALA A 741 9.93 -11.21 -0.20
N PRO A 742 10.64 -12.13 0.49
CA PRO A 742 10.05 -13.38 0.96
C PRO A 742 8.93 -13.17 1.98
N PHE A 743 9.04 -12.11 2.79
CA PHE A 743 8.06 -11.71 3.82
C PHE A 743 7.43 -10.34 3.52
N GLY A 744 7.42 -9.91 2.25
CA GLY A 744 6.83 -8.64 1.83
C GLY A 744 7.42 -7.44 2.57
N SER A 745 6.54 -6.59 3.13
CA SER A 745 6.93 -5.40 3.89
C SER A 745 7.21 -5.72 5.37
N ALA A 746 8.27 -6.49 5.64
CA ALA A 746 8.58 -6.97 6.98
C ALA A 746 8.82 -5.85 8.02
N GLY A 747 9.35 -4.70 7.60
CA GLY A 747 9.73 -3.59 8.49
C GLY A 747 8.58 -2.92 9.26
N VAL A 748 7.33 -3.17 8.87
CA VAL A 748 6.13 -2.63 9.55
C VAL A 748 5.39 -3.67 10.38
N LEU A 749 5.82 -4.93 10.40
CA LEU A 749 5.12 -6.01 11.11
C LEU A 749 5.18 -5.88 12.64
N ALA A 750 6.18 -5.19 13.16
CA ALA A 750 6.30 -4.92 14.60
C ALA A 750 5.12 -4.11 15.14
N ILE A 751 4.46 -3.29 14.30
CA ILE A 751 3.28 -2.49 14.67
C ILE A 751 2.11 -3.42 15.06
N SER A 752 1.71 -4.30 14.14
CA SER A 752 0.62 -5.24 14.40
C SER A 752 0.96 -6.27 15.47
N TRP A 753 2.25 -6.65 15.57
CA TRP A 753 2.73 -7.50 16.67
C TRP A 753 2.52 -6.80 18.02
N ALA A 754 2.90 -5.52 18.14
CA ALA A 754 2.76 -4.74 19.36
C ALA A 754 1.29 -4.57 19.73
N TYR A 755 0.43 -4.22 18.76
CA TYR A 755 -1.01 -4.09 18.96
C TYR A 755 -1.61 -5.36 19.58
N ILE A 756 -1.43 -6.51 18.95
CA ILE A 756 -1.97 -7.79 19.44
C ILE A 756 -1.38 -8.13 20.82
N ARG A 757 -0.07 -7.92 21.01
CA ARG A 757 0.64 -8.23 22.26
C ARG A 757 0.14 -7.38 23.43
N MET A 758 -0.17 -6.10 23.21
CA MET A 758 -0.62 -5.15 24.24
C MET A 758 -2.13 -5.24 24.50
N MET A 759 -2.92 -5.55 23.47
CA MET A 759 -4.37 -5.70 23.61
C MET A 759 -4.75 -7.05 24.24
N GLY A 760 -4.04 -8.13 23.90
CA GLY A 760 -4.41 -9.48 24.32
C GLY A 760 -5.82 -9.88 23.84
N ALA A 761 -6.35 -11.00 24.35
CA ALA A 761 -7.67 -11.48 23.95
C ALA A 761 -8.81 -10.52 24.35
N GLU A 762 -8.78 -10.05 25.61
CA GLU A 762 -9.83 -9.19 26.17
C GLU A 762 -9.86 -7.81 25.52
N GLY A 763 -8.70 -7.18 25.34
CA GLY A 763 -8.60 -5.87 24.71
C GLY A 763 -9.03 -5.87 23.25
N LEU A 764 -8.64 -6.89 22.46
CA LEU A 764 -9.10 -7.01 21.07
C LEU A 764 -10.62 -7.17 20.98
N THR A 765 -11.19 -7.99 21.86
CA THR A 765 -12.65 -8.18 21.94
C THR A 765 -13.35 -6.88 22.33
N ALA A 766 -12.81 -6.16 23.33
CA ALA A 766 -13.35 -4.88 23.78
C ALA A 766 -13.28 -3.81 22.67
N ALA A 767 -12.20 -3.76 21.89
CA ALA A 767 -12.07 -2.87 20.75
C ALA A 767 -13.14 -3.14 19.69
N THR A 768 -13.36 -4.40 19.32
CA THR A 768 -14.42 -4.77 18.37
C THR A 768 -15.81 -4.39 18.90
N LYS A 769 -16.10 -4.68 20.17
CA LYS A 769 -17.37 -4.29 20.80
C LYS A 769 -17.58 -2.77 20.80
N ALA A 770 -16.53 -2.01 21.09
CA ALA A 770 -16.56 -0.55 21.04
C ALA A 770 -16.76 -0.02 19.61
N ALA A 771 -16.12 -0.62 18.60
CA ALA A 771 -16.33 -0.23 17.19
C ALA A 771 -17.79 -0.45 16.73
N VAL A 772 -18.44 -1.53 17.18
CA VAL A 772 -19.87 -1.75 16.93
C VAL A 772 -20.73 -0.71 17.65
N LEU A 773 -20.41 -0.42 18.92
CA LEU A 773 -21.09 0.61 19.71
C LEU A 773 -21.00 2.00 19.07
N THR A 774 -19.80 2.45 18.68
CA THR A 774 -19.59 3.79 18.13
C THR A 774 -20.30 3.97 16.79
N ALA A 775 -20.29 2.96 15.92
CA ALA A 775 -21.01 2.98 14.66
C ALA A 775 -22.54 3.05 14.84
N ASN A 776 -23.08 2.23 15.75
CA ASN A 776 -24.52 2.27 16.06
C ASN A 776 -24.93 3.58 16.74
N TYR A 777 -24.09 4.15 17.60
CA TYR A 777 -24.31 5.46 18.20
C TYR A 777 -24.42 6.55 17.13
N VAL A 778 -23.48 6.59 16.17
CA VAL A 778 -23.50 7.54 15.05
C VAL A 778 -24.74 7.34 14.17
N ALA A 779 -25.05 6.09 13.81
CA ALA A 779 -26.25 5.76 13.04
C ALA A 779 -27.52 6.26 13.75
N LYS A 780 -27.64 6.01 15.07
CA LYS A 780 -28.79 6.44 15.88
C LYS A 780 -28.92 7.96 15.98
N ARG A 781 -27.80 8.66 16.17
CA ARG A 781 -27.78 10.13 16.23
C ARG A 781 -28.20 10.78 14.90
N LEU A 782 -27.89 10.13 13.78
CA LEU A 782 -28.12 10.68 12.45
C LEU A 782 -29.42 10.23 11.80
N GLU A 783 -30.10 9.19 12.30
CA GLU A 783 -31.29 8.58 11.66
C GLU A 783 -32.41 9.58 11.32
N GLY A 784 -32.59 10.63 12.15
CA GLY A 784 -33.60 11.66 11.93
C GLY A 784 -33.21 12.73 10.89
N ALA A 785 -31.92 12.84 10.59
CA ALA A 785 -31.37 13.78 9.61
C ALA A 785 -31.10 13.10 8.26
N PHE A 786 -30.45 11.93 8.29
CA PHE A 786 -30.10 11.12 7.13
C PHE A 786 -30.55 9.68 7.37
N PRO A 787 -31.37 9.09 6.49
CA PRO A 787 -31.76 7.70 6.60
C PRO A 787 -30.54 6.77 6.57
N VAL A 788 -30.50 5.80 7.48
CA VAL A 788 -29.55 4.68 7.41
C VAL A 788 -30.06 3.69 6.37
N LEU A 789 -29.27 3.45 5.32
CA LEU A 789 -29.72 2.72 4.13
C LEU A 789 -29.94 1.23 4.38
N TYR A 790 -29.05 0.61 5.16
CA TYR A 790 -29.05 -0.81 5.45
C TYR A 790 -28.84 -1.04 6.95
N THR A 791 -29.59 -1.98 7.51
CA THR A 791 -29.44 -2.46 8.88
C THR A 791 -29.58 -3.97 8.88
N GLY A 792 -28.89 -4.65 9.81
CA GLY A 792 -29.12 -6.05 10.11
C GLY A 792 -30.40 -6.25 10.94
N GLU A 793 -30.46 -7.39 11.63
CA GLU A 793 -31.53 -7.63 12.60
C GLU A 793 -31.59 -6.54 13.68
N ASN A 794 -32.78 -6.34 14.25
CA ASN A 794 -33.03 -5.36 15.31
C ASN A 794 -32.72 -3.89 14.94
N GLY A 795 -32.50 -3.59 13.64
CA GLY A 795 -32.18 -2.25 13.16
C GLY A 795 -30.75 -1.80 13.48
N LEU A 796 -29.83 -2.73 13.72
CA LEU A 796 -28.44 -2.44 14.08
C LEU A 796 -27.49 -2.57 12.89
N VAL A 797 -26.36 -1.86 12.97
CA VAL A 797 -25.24 -1.98 12.04
C VAL A 797 -24.06 -2.72 12.70
N ALA A 798 -23.05 -3.07 11.91
CA ALA A 798 -21.78 -3.61 12.40
C ALA A 798 -20.86 -2.47 12.89
N HIS A 799 -19.67 -2.33 12.31
CA HIS A 799 -18.68 -1.29 12.63
C HIS A 799 -18.78 -0.04 11.74
N GLU A 800 -19.70 -0.03 10.77
CA GLU A 800 -19.91 1.07 9.84
C GLU A 800 -21.38 1.17 9.40
N CYS A 801 -21.81 2.34 8.94
CA CYS A 801 -23.17 2.55 8.42
C CYS A 801 -23.18 3.37 7.11
N ILE A 802 -24.25 3.23 6.32
CA ILE A 802 -24.44 4.01 5.09
C ILE A 802 -25.58 5.01 5.28
N LEU A 803 -25.29 6.29 5.05
CA LEU A 803 -26.26 7.39 5.07
C LEU A 803 -26.75 7.68 3.64
N ASP A 804 -28.07 7.63 3.43
CA ASP A 804 -28.69 7.85 2.13
C ASP A 804 -29.03 9.32 1.87
N LEU A 805 -28.24 9.97 1.03
CA LEU A 805 -28.46 11.36 0.63
C LEU A 805 -29.27 11.49 -0.68
N ARG A 806 -29.50 10.38 -1.41
CA ARG A 806 -30.07 10.41 -2.77
C ARG A 806 -31.45 11.07 -2.85
N PRO A 807 -32.39 10.84 -1.90
CA PRO A 807 -33.69 11.54 -1.92
C PRO A 807 -33.52 13.06 -1.83
N MET A 808 -32.58 13.51 -1.00
CA MET A 808 -32.30 14.93 -0.76
C MET A 808 -31.61 15.56 -1.97
N THR A 809 -30.69 14.84 -2.62
CA THR A 809 -30.09 15.27 -3.88
C THR A 809 -31.14 15.46 -4.95
N LYS A 810 -32.11 14.55 -5.06
CA LYS A 810 -33.20 14.65 -6.04
C LYS A 810 -34.10 15.85 -5.79
N GLU A 811 -34.35 16.20 -4.52
CA GLU A 811 -35.21 17.33 -4.14
C GLU A 811 -34.52 18.68 -4.30
N THR A 812 -33.26 18.79 -3.88
CA THR A 812 -32.58 20.08 -3.70
C THR A 812 -31.46 20.35 -4.72
N GLY A 813 -30.98 19.31 -5.40
CA GLY A 813 -29.76 19.36 -6.21
C GLY A 813 -28.46 19.29 -5.41
N ILE A 814 -28.50 19.32 -4.07
CA ILE A 814 -27.30 19.19 -3.22
C ILE A 814 -26.80 17.75 -3.25
N SER A 815 -25.58 17.58 -3.73
CA SER A 815 -24.95 16.29 -3.94
C SER A 815 -24.18 15.80 -2.71
N VAL A 816 -23.76 14.53 -2.75
CA VAL A 816 -22.84 13.97 -1.76
C VAL A 816 -21.50 14.70 -1.75
N ASP A 817 -21.03 15.18 -2.91
CA ASP A 817 -19.79 15.95 -3.01
C ASP A 817 -19.91 17.29 -2.29
N ASP A 818 -21.07 17.96 -2.38
CA ASP A 818 -21.33 19.21 -1.67
C ASP A 818 -21.25 19.02 -0.15
N VAL A 819 -21.88 17.96 0.37
CA VAL A 819 -21.82 17.61 1.80
C VAL A 819 -20.38 17.27 2.21
N ALA A 820 -19.67 16.49 1.40
CA ALA A 820 -18.29 16.11 1.67
C ALA A 820 -17.35 17.31 1.70
N LYS A 821 -17.50 18.26 0.76
CA LYS A 821 -16.72 19.50 0.79
C LYS A 821 -17.12 20.39 1.95
N ARG A 822 -18.40 20.42 2.31
CA ARG A 822 -18.89 21.23 3.43
C ARG A 822 -18.35 20.75 4.77
N LEU A 823 -18.18 19.43 4.96
CA LEU A 823 -17.56 18.87 6.17
C LEU A 823 -16.15 19.42 6.44
N ILE A 824 -15.40 19.81 5.41
CA ILE A 824 -14.10 20.46 5.55
C ILE A 824 -14.22 21.76 6.35
N ASP A 825 -15.27 22.54 6.10
CA ASP A 825 -15.50 23.79 6.83
C ASP A 825 -15.88 23.54 8.30
N TYR A 826 -16.47 22.38 8.59
CA TYR A 826 -16.73 21.91 9.95
C TYR A 826 -15.49 21.25 10.61
N GLY A 827 -14.38 21.14 9.89
CA GLY A 827 -13.13 20.59 10.39
C GLY A 827 -13.06 19.08 10.37
N PHE A 828 -13.70 18.43 9.39
CA PHE A 828 -13.68 16.98 9.18
C PHE A 828 -13.22 16.60 7.77
N HIS A 829 -12.51 15.48 7.68
CA HIS A 829 -12.44 14.74 6.42
C HIS A 829 -13.79 14.04 6.17
N ALA A 830 -14.24 13.98 4.92
CA ALA A 830 -15.48 13.29 4.57
C ALA A 830 -15.40 11.77 4.82
N PRO A 831 -16.53 11.11 5.14
CA PRO A 831 -16.64 9.65 5.07
C PRO A 831 -16.40 9.11 3.65
N THR A 832 -16.43 7.79 3.50
CA THR A 832 -16.28 7.15 2.18
C THR A 832 -17.47 7.53 1.29
N MET A 833 -17.18 8.05 0.09
CA MET A 833 -18.19 8.63 -0.80
C MET A 833 -18.57 7.68 -1.93
N SER A 834 -19.87 7.57 -2.22
CA SER A 834 -20.42 6.90 -3.40
C SER A 834 -20.00 5.42 -3.58
N PHE A 835 -19.57 4.77 -2.51
CA PHE A 835 -19.25 3.35 -2.46
C PHE A 835 -19.72 2.78 -1.11
N PRO A 836 -20.32 1.57 -1.09
CA PRO A 836 -20.64 0.71 -2.24
C PRO A 836 -21.85 1.18 -3.06
N VAL A 837 -22.62 2.17 -2.56
CA VAL A 837 -23.79 2.73 -3.25
C VAL A 837 -23.49 4.13 -3.75
N ALA A 838 -23.76 4.40 -5.03
CA ALA A 838 -23.55 5.73 -5.60
C ALA A 838 -24.46 6.79 -4.94
N GLY A 839 -23.90 7.95 -4.61
CA GLY A 839 -24.65 9.06 -4.01
C GLY A 839 -24.89 8.94 -2.49
N THR A 840 -24.19 8.05 -1.79
CA THR A 840 -24.28 7.88 -0.33
C THR A 840 -22.96 8.17 0.37
N LEU A 841 -22.98 8.28 1.69
CA LEU A 841 -21.78 8.34 2.55
C LEU A 841 -21.72 7.09 3.43
N MET A 842 -20.56 6.44 3.49
CA MET A 842 -20.29 5.31 4.38
C MET A 842 -19.34 5.72 5.51
N VAL A 843 -19.82 5.60 6.74
CA VAL A 843 -19.23 6.16 7.95
C VAL A 843 -18.74 5.04 8.86
N GLU A 844 -17.44 5.02 9.15
CA GLU A 844 -16.80 4.10 10.09
C GLU A 844 -16.00 4.89 11.13
N PRO A 845 -16.51 5.06 12.37
CA PRO A 845 -15.86 5.86 13.40
C PRO A 845 -14.68 5.14 14.08
N THR A 846 -14.67 3.81 14.08
CA THR A 846 -13.75 2.96 14.86
C THR A 846 -13.93 3.05 16.38
N GLU A 847 -13.17 2.24 17.11
CA GLU A 847 -13.14 2.21 18.57
C GLU A 847 -12.29 3.31 19.21
N SER A 848 -11.44 3.98 18.43
CA SER A 848 -10.41 4.89 18.97
C SER A 848 -10.89 6.31 19.22
N GLU A 849 -12.03 6.69 18.67
CA GLU A 849 -12.60 8.03 18.78
C GLU A 849 -13.49 8.15 20.01
N ASP A 850 -13.29 9.19 20.82
CA ASP A 850 -14.08 9.43 22.02
C ASP A 850 -15.49 9.97 21.71
N LEU A 851 -16.36 9.97 22.71
CA LEU A 851 -17.75 10.43 22.53
C LEU A 851 -17.84 11.90 22.10
N GLY A 852 -16.89 12.74 22.53
CA GLY A 852 -16.86 14.15 22.17
C GLY A 852 -16.63 14.35 20.67
N GLU A 853 -15.71 13.59 20.08
CA GLU A 853 -15.42 13.65 18.64
C GLU A 853 -16.58 13.08 17.80
N LEU A 854 -17.20 11.98 18.26
CA LEU A 854 -18.41 11.43 17.63
C LEU A 854 -19.57 12.43 17.63
N ASP A 855 -19.77 13.12 18.75
CA ASP A 855 -20.78 14.18 18.88
C ASP A 855 -20.49 15.35 17.95
N ARG A 856 -19.23 15.80 17.86
CA ARG A 856 -18.84 16.88 16.93
C ARG A 856 -19.15 16.53 15.48
N PHE A 857 -18.86 15.30 15.06
CA PHE A 857 -19.18 14.85 13.70
C PHE A 857 -20.69 14.76 13.46
N CYS A 858 -21.44 14.16 14.41
CA CYS A 858 -22.89 14.06 14.28
C CYS A 858 -23.55 15.44 14.23
N ASP A 859 -23.11 16.38 15.07
CA ASP A 859 -23.61 17.75 15.10
C ASP A 859 -23.29 18.51 13.81
N ALA A 860 -22.11 18.29 13.23
CA ALA A 860 -21.75 18.86 11.92
C ALA A 860 -22.67 18.33 10.81
N MET A 861 -22.92 17.03 10.76
CA MET A 861 -23.84 16.41 9.80
C MET A 861 -25.28 16.94 9.98
N ILE A 862 -25.78 17.03 11.22
CA ILE A 862 -27.12 17.59 11.51
C ILE A 862 -27.19 19.08 11.12
N ALA A 863 -26.13 19.85 11.35
CA ALA A 863 -26.08 21.25 10.91
C ALA A 863 -26.12 21.35 9.37
N ILE A 864 -25.36 20.51 8.67
CA ILE A 864 -25.40 20.40 7.20
C ILE A 864 -26.80 20.00 6.72
N ARG A 865 -27.49 19.10 7.42
CA ARG A 865 -28.89 18.76 7.12
C ARG A 865 -29.79 19.99 7.14
N HIS A 866 -29.64 20.86 8.13
CA HIS A 866 -30.39 22.12 8.19
C HIS A 866 -29.97 23.11 7.09
N GLU A 867 -28.70 23.13 6.69
CA GLU A 867 -28.26 23.92 5.53
C GLU A 867 -28.97 23.45 4.24
N ILE A 868 -29.13 22.14 4.06
CA ILE A 868 -29.90 21.57 2.93
C ILE A 868 -31.38 21.98 2.99
N ASP A 869 -31.99 22.00 4.19
CA ASP A 869 -33.38 22.47 4.36
C ASP A 869 -33.57 23.92 3.94
N ARG A 870 -32.60 24.79 4.24
CA ARG A 870 -32.64 26.21 3.83
C ARG A 870 -32.59 26.37 2.31
N VAL A 871 -31.83 25.51 1.62
CA VAL A 871 -31.84 25.45 0.15
C VAL A 871 -33.19 24.92 -0.36
N ALA A 872 -33.72 23.85 0.22
CA ALA A 872 -35.02 23.28 -0.14
C ALA A 872 -36.17 24.28 0.03
N ALA A 873 -36.13 25.08 1.10
CA ALA A 873 -37.10 26.13 1.39
C ALA A 873 -36.94 27.40 0.51
N GLY A 874 -35.87 27.48 -0.28
CA GLY A 874 -35.56 28.63 -1.13
C GLY A 874 -35.03 29.85 -0.36
N GLU A 875 -34.59 29.70 0.89
CA GLU A 875 -33.94 30.77 1.66
C GLU A 875 -32.56 31.10 1.07
N TRP A 876 -31.84 30.07 0.62
CA TRP A 876 -30.60 30.22 -0.13
C TRP A 876 -30.78 29.77 -1.58
N PRO A 877 -30.22 30.51 -2.56
CA PRO A 877 -30.17 30.04 -3.93
C PRO A 877 -29.48 28.67 -4.05
N ALA A 878 -30.05 27.77 -4.87
CA ALA A 878 -29.45 26.45 -5.11
C ALA A 878 -28.03 26.53 -5.70
N THR A 879 -27.70 27.63 -6.38
CA THR A 879 -26.39 27.87 -7.01
C THR A 879 -25.46 28.74 -6.18
N ASP A 880 -25.90 29.29 -5.04
CA ASP A 880 -25.08 30.15 -4.18
C ASP A 880 -25.46 29.96 -2.71
N ASN A 881 -24.79 29.02 -2.06
CA ASN A 881 -24.98 28.64 -0.67
C ASN A 881 -23.70 28.01 -0.12
N PRO A 882 -23.57 27.83 1.22
CA PRO A 882 -22.35 27.28 1.80
C PRO A 882 -21.98 25.88 1.28
N LEU A 883 -22.95 25.05 0.89
CA LEU A 883 -22.73 23.67 0.47
C LEU A 883 -22.07 23.60 -0.92
N VAL A 884 -22.60 24.33 -1.90
CA VAL A 884 -22.08 24.32 -3.28
C VAL A 884 -20.77 25.11 -3.44
N ASN A 885 -20.55 26.07 -2.56
CA ASN A 885 -19.34 26.90 -2.55
C ASN A 885 -18.26 26.38 -1.59
N ALA A 886 -18.50 25.29 -0.85
CA ALA A 886 -17.50 24.67 0.00
C ALA A 886 -16.40 23.97 -0.84
N PRO A 887 -15.15 23.90 -0.34
CA PRO A 887 -14.70 24.37 0.98
C PRO A 887 -14.17 25.82 0.93
N HIS A 888 -14.24 26.54 2.06
CA HIS A 888 -13.91 27.97 2.15
C HIS A 888 -12.47 28.19 2.63
N THR A 889 -11.60 28.65 1.73
CA THR A 889 -10.20 28.98 2.03
C THR A 889 -10.12 30.28 2.84
N ALA A 890 -9.01 30.47 3.57
CA ALA A 890 -8.76 31.72 4.29
C ALA A 890 -8.81 32.92 3.34
N GLU A 891 -8.24 32.78 2.13
CA GLU A 891 -8.24 33.80 1.09
C GLU A 891 -9.65 34.16 0.61
N SER A 892 -10.51 33.18 0.36
CA SER A 892 -11.90 33.44 -0.05
C SER A 892 -12.67 34.24 1.02
N VAL A 893 -12.41 33.97 2.30
CA VAL A 893 -13.12 34.57 3.43
C VAL A 893 -12.66 36.00 3.73
N ILE A 894 -11.38 36.31 3.54
CA ILE A 894 -10.84 37.66 3.78
C ILE A 894 -11.04 38.61 2.60
N ASN A 895 -11.48 38.11 1.44
CA ASN A 895 -11.71 38.93 0.24
C ASN A 895 -12.64 40.11 0.54
N ASP A 896 -12.23 41.33 0.20
CA ASP A 896 -12.98 42.58 0.46
C ASP A 896 -14.42 42.54 -0.06
N LYS A 897 -14.65 41.81 -1.16
CA LYS A 897 -15.99 41.60 -1.74
C LYS A 897 -16.52 40.23 -1.35
N TRP A 898 -17.69 40.21 -0.72
CA TRP A 898 -18.39 38.99 -0.33
C TRP A 898 -19.81 39.02 -0.90
N GLU A 899 -19.94 38.54 -2.13
CA GLU A 899 -21.18 38.56 -2.93
C GLU A 899 -21.90 37.21 -2.84
N HIS A 900 -22.07 36.69 -1.62
CA HIS A 900 -22.76 35.44 -1.33
C HIS A 900 -24.06 35.67 -0.55
N ALA A 901 -25.04 34.79 -0.72
CA ALA A 901 -26.32 34.80 0.01
C ALA A 901 -26.22 34.40 1.51
N TYR A 902 -25.01 34.16 2.01
CA TYR A 902 -24.70 33.76 3.38
C TYR A 902 -23.50 34.56 3.90
N THR A 903 -23.26 34.54 5.20
CA THR A 903 -22.20 35.30 5.85
C THR A 903 -20.85 34.56 5.81
N ARG A 904 -19.75 35.30 5.95
CA ARG A 904 -18.40 34.73 6.16
C ARG A 904 -18.31 33.84 7.39
N GLU A 905 -19.10 34.16 8.43
CA GLU A 905 -19.16 33.36 9.65
C GLU A 905 -19.85 32.02 9.38
N GLU A 906 -20.98 32.01 8.68
CA GLU A 906 -21.61 30.76 8.21
C GLU A 906 -20.65 29.97 7.31
N ALA A 907 -19.83 30.63 6.50
CA ALA A 907 -18.85 29.96 5.64
C ALA A 907 -17.74 29.24 6.44
N ALA A 908 -16.97 29.97 7.26
CA ALA A 908 -15.73 29.47 7.85
C ALA A 908 -15.83 29.07 9.32
N PHE A 909 -16.81 29.57 10.06
CA PHE A 909 -17.01 29.25 11.47
C PHE A 909 -18.46 28.80 11.72
N PRO A 910 -18.93 27.76 11.00
CA PRO A 910 -20.23 27.21 11.31
C PRO A 910 -20.27 26.71 12.76
N ARG A 911 -21.48 26.56 13.30
CA ARG A 911 -21.70 26.17 14.70
C ARG A 911 -20.92 24.87 14.99
N SER A 912 -20.32 24.80 16.19
CA SER A 912 -19.45 23.73 16.71
C SER A 912 -17.97 23.77 16.29
N VAL A 913 -17.57 24.66 15.36
CA VAL A 913 -16.15 24.85 15.02
C VAL A 913 -15.45 25.71 16.07
N ASP A 914 -14.40 25.17 16.68
CA ASP A 914 -13.53 25.93 17.57
C ASP A 914 -12.64 26.90 16.76
N ARG A 915 -12.80 28.19 17.05
CA ARG A 915 -12.06 29.27 16.36
C ARG A 915 -10.55 29.19 16.59
N ALA A 916 -10.12 28.66 17.73
CA ALA A 916 -8.69 28.58 18.08
C ALA A 916 -7.97 27.46 17.33
N SER A 917 -8.69 26.41 16.92
CA SER A 917 -8.14 25.21 16.29
C SER A 917 -8.61 24.98 14.85
N LYS A 918 -9.27 25.98 14.23
CA LYS A 918 -9.76 25.94 12.85
C LYS A 918 -8.69 25.45 11.87
N TYR A 919 -9.00 24.36 11.19
CA TYR A 919 -8.27 23.93 9.99
C TYR A 919 -8.74 24.76 8.79
N TRP A 920 -7.80 25.26 8.00
CA TRP A 920 -8.07 26.01 6.77
C TRP A 920 -7.74 25.15 5.55
N PRO A 921 -8.71 24.90 4.65
CA PRO A 921 -8.40 24.23 3.38
C PRO A 921 -7.43 25.11 2.57
N PRO A 922 -6.33 24.54 2.04
CA PRO A 922 -5.35 25.29 1.23
C PRO A 922 -5.88 25.75 -0.14
N VAL A 923 -6.90 25.11 -0.69
CA VAL A 923 -7.45 25.42 -2.03
C VAL A 923 -8.97 25.34 -1.99
N ARG A 924 -9.64 25.99 -2.96
CA ARG A 924 -11.08 25.87 -3.16
C ARG A 924 -11.40 24.52 -3.79
N ARG A 925 -12.69 24.30 -4.09
CA ARG A 925 -13.16 23.06 -4.73
C ARG A 925 -12.44 22.83 -6.05
N ILE A 926 -11.91 21.64 -6.27
CA ILE A 926 -11.10 21.32 -7.46
C ILE A 926 -11.99 20.95 -8.66
N ASP A 927 -11.68 21.48 -9.85
CA ASP A 927 -12.25 21.00 -11.11
C ASP A 927 -11.53 19.73 -11.56
N GLY A 928 -12.11 18.57 -11.25
CA GLY A 928 -11.53 17.28 -11.65
C GLY A 928 -11.54 17.04 -13.17
N ALA A 929 -12.54 17.58 -13.87
CA ALA A 929 -12.73 17.35 -15.30
C ALA A 929 -11.76 18.19 -16.15
N HIS A 930 -11.38 19.37 -15.66
CA HIS A 930 -10.30 20.17 -16.26
C HIS A 930 -8.98 19.40 -16.27
N GLY A 931 -8.54 18.88 -15.11
CA GLY A 931 -7.30 18.12 -14.98
C GLY A 931 -7.24 16.88 -15.87
N ASP A 932 -8.34 16.11 -15.99
CA ASP A 932 -8.36 14.93 -16.86
C ASP A 932 -8.32 15.29 -18.36
N ARG A 933 -8.78 16.49 -18.76
CA ARG A 933 -8.65 17.03 -20.14
C ARG A 933 -7.27 17.62 -20.41
N ASN A 934 -6.64 18.22 -19.40
CA ASN A 934 -5.35 18.89 -19.46
C ASN A 934 -4.33 18.13 -18.60
N LEU A 935 -4.03 16.88 -19.00
CA LEU A 935 -3.24 15.97 -18.19
C LEU A 935 -1.79 16.44 -18.05
N ILE A 936 -1.44 16.98 -16.88
CA ILE A 936 -0.08 17.35 -16.47
C ILE A 936 0.26 16.57 -15.21
N CYS A 937 1.25 15.68 -15.29
CA CYS A 937 1.59 14.72 -14.23
C CYS A 937 3.03 14.89 -13.68
N SER A 938 3.62 16.07 -13.89
CA SER A 938 4.89 16.50 -13.32
C SER A 938 4.73 17.91 -12.71
N CYS A 939 5.71 18.36 -11.94
CA CYS A 939 5.72 19.71 -11.37
C CYS A 939 5.54 20.74 -12.49
N PRO A 940 4.50 21.59 -12.45
CA PRO A 940 4.29 22.61 -13.46
C PRO A 940 5.38 23.67 -13.38
N ALA A 941 5.61 24.41 -14.48
CA ALA A 941 6.59 25.49 -14.48
C ALA A 941 6.24 26.55 -13.42
N PRO A 942 7.22 27.24 -12.81
CA PRO A 942 6.98 28.23 -11.75
C PRO A 942 5.97 29.32 -12.13
N GLU A 943 5.94 29.71 -13.41
CA GLU A 943 5.01 30.70 -13.98
C GLU A 943 3.54 30.28 -13.88
N ALA A 944 3.26 28.99 -13.63
CA ALA A 944 1.91 28.51 -13.38
C ALA A 944 1.34 28.98 -12.03
N PHE A 945 2.19 29.45 -11.10
CA PHE A 945 1.81 29.93 -9.77
C PHE A 945 1.88 31.45 -9.61
N GLU A 946 2.14 32.19 -10.70
CA GLU A 946 2.13 33.65 -10.79
C GLU A 946 0.80 34.17 -11.33
#